data_AF-A0A2J6PR60-F1
#
_entry.id   AF-A0A2J6PR60-F1
#
_cell.length_a   1.000
_cell.length_b   1.000
_cell.length_c   1.000
_cell.angle_alpha   90.00
_cell.angle_beta   90.00
_cell.angle_gamma   90.00
#
_symmetry.space_group_name_H-M   'P 1'
#
loop_
_entity.id
_entity.type
_entity.pdbx_description
1 polymer ?
#
loop_
_entity_poly.entity_id
_entity_poly.type
_entity_poly.pdbx_seq_one_letter_code
_entity_poly.pdbx_strand_id
1 'polypeptide(L)'
;MVSAIQEQRDIILDTIKSITRGDWKVLVIDESSKKIIDNVVKEDDILNENIANIERIEEKREMNPGMDAIYILSPQPHIVDCLMADFERRRYRKTFLVWTALLDPQMRRRIDTSRQAKEQLAGFETLSIDYFPRESHLITFRDPWSFPILYHPACNNLVRDHMQILAQKITGICVSLGEYPKVRYYRPRSPRHEASVLCGHLARFVQEELDAYAQWNQNFPPPASRPQGVLVITDRSMDLIAPLIHEFTYQAMAHDLLPIKDGEKVYYKTVVNEGRADQQEKEMEIGEKDKIWVENRHRHMKDTIEKLMGDFQKFIDENPHFTNSEADATSLNAIKDMLAGLPQFQEMKEAYSLHLNMAQECMNIFQHHKLPDIASVEQSLATGLDEDFRKPKNIADQVVRLLDDENIGPSDRLRLIMLYIIFRNGIISEDIQRLLAHASLPPQEGEAIANLELLGAQITKALKDPRTTAQPLFPPKTAPTAQSEEYALSRYEPMLKLMLEDIAKGALDQITFPYTVPPLDNSEELAAQSQASLRSAKPTWAKNRTSTVENRQRIIVFMAGGATFSESRACYEVSTSRGRDVFLATSHMLTPALYVRQVGDLSRDRRRLDLPVDRPKPKAPAHLFERNDPRPAAMPSGPGPRQNPGLGLPSGGRLPKIPGVPSPPGKSPRYDYSANPYDTPPTVPPTAGLAALSMNSGSGRPTTTNGTNGNDGGSKGKLEKKNKYAKDDGTEKKKRGFFSSKK
;
A
#
# COMPACT_ATOMS: atom_id res chain seq x y z
N MET A 1 4.18 19.74 -4.22
CA MET A 1 4.42 18.41 -4.81
C MET A 1 3.10 17.95 -5.40
N VAL A 2 3.11 17.33 -6.58
CA VAL A 2 1.90 16.87 -7.25
C VAL A 2 1.28 15.72 -6.44
N SER A 3 -0.05 15.64 -6.36
CA SER A 3 -0.75 14.56 -5.64
C SER A 3 -1.63 13.78 -6.60
N ALA A 4 -1.46 12.46 -6.66
CA ALA A 4 -2.28 11.58 -7.49
C ALA A 4 -3.77 11.59 -7.08
N ILE A 5 -4.05 11.82 -5.79
CA ILE A 5 -5.42 12.01 -5.27
C ILE A 5 -6.04 13.25 -5.88
N GLN A 6 -5.32 14.37 -5.85
CA GLN A 6 -5.81 15.64 -6.38
C GLN A 6 -5.98 15.58 -7.90
N GLU A 7 -5.02 15.00 -8.64
CA GLU A 7 -5.10 14.87 -10.10
C GLU A 7 -6.34 14.05 -10.52
N GLN A 8 -6.60 12.90 -9.88
CA GLN A 8 -7.81 12.11 -10.18
C GLN A 8 -9.10 12.83 -9.77
N ARG A 9 -9.10 13.52 -8.63
CA ARG A 9 -10.24 14.33 -8.16
C ARG A 9 -10.61 15.40 -9.18
N ASP A 10 -9.61 16.13 -9.67
CA ASP A 10 -9.80 17.26 -10.58
C ASP A 10 -10.27 16.76 -11.95
N ILE A 11 -9.73 15.64 -12.47
CA ILE A 11 -10.24 15.01 -13.71
C ILE A 11 -11.74 14.70 -13.60
N ILE A 12 -12.20 14.12 -12.50
CA ILE A 12 -13.62 13.75 -12.32
C ILE A 12 -14.50 15.01 -12.28
N LEU A 13 -14.13 15.99 -11.44
CA LEU A 13 -14.94 17.21 -11.26
C LEU A 13 -14.93 18.10 -12.51
N ASP A 14 -13.79 18.26 -13.18
CA ASP A 14 -13.68 19.04 -14.41
C ASP A 14 -14.50 18.40 -15.54
N THR A 15 -14.54 17.06 -15.62
CA THR A 15 -15.40 16.35 -16.57
C THR A 15 -16.87 16.65 -16.30
N ILE A 16 -17.32 16.52 -15.04
CA ILE A 16 -18.70 16.81 -14.64
C ILE A 16 -19.05 18.25 -15.01
N LYS A 17 -18.22 19.21 -14.60
CA LYS A 17 -18.40 20.64 -14.85
C LYS A 17 -18.44 21.00 -16.34
N SER A 18 -17.55 20.40 -17.13
CA SER A 18 -17.50 20.58 -18.59
C SER A 18 -18.78 20.11 -19.30
N ILE A 19 -19.41 19.06 -18.76
CA ILE A 19 -20.66 18.50 -19.28
C ILE A 19 -21.89 19.24 -18.76
N THR A 20 -21.92 19.65 -17.49
CA THR A 20 -23.07 20.37 -16.92
C THR A 20 -23.22 21.75 -17.54
N ARG A 21 -22.12 22.50 -17.72
CA ARG A 21 -22.11 23.86 -18.29
C ARG A 21 -23.11 24.81 -17.61
N GLY A 22 -23.35 24.61 -16.31
CA GLY A 22 -24.30 25.38 -15.50
C GLY A 22 -25.75 24.88 -15.53
N ASP A 23 -26.08 23.89 -16.37
CA ASP A 23 -27.39 23.25 -16.37
C ASP A 23 -27.46 22.09 -15.38
N TRP A 24 -28.60 21.96 -14.69
CA TRP A 24 -28.85 20.83 -13.79
C TRP A 24 -28.95 19.50 -14.55
N LYS A 25 -28.21 18.50 -14.10
CA LYS A 25 -28.23 17.12 -14.64
C LYS A 25 -28.30 16.09 -13.52
N VAL A 26 -28.74 14.88 -13.85
CA VAL A 26 -28.63 13.72 -12.96
C VAL A 26 -27.29 13.03 -13.21
N LEU A 27 -26.59 12.63 -12.15
CA LEU A 27 -25.40 11.78 -12.27
C LEU A 27 -25.81 10.32 -12.01
N VAL A 28 -25.53 9.44 -12.97
CA VAL A 28 -25.78 8.00 -12.86
C VAL A 28 -24.45 7.26 -12.84
N ILE A 29 -24.24 6.45 -11.81
CA ILE A 29 -23.02 5.67 -11.59
C ILE A 29 -23.34 4.20 -11.35
N ASP A 30 -22.34 3.34 -11.43
CA ASP A 30 -22.40 1.93 -11.01
C ASP A 30 -21.58 1.70 -9.74
N GLU A 31 -21.67 0.50 -9.16
CA GLU A 31 -20.92 0.13 -7.96
C GLU A 31 -19.40 0.34 -8.10
N SER A 32 -18.82 0.01 -9.26
CA SER A 32 -17.37 0.10 -9.45
C SER A 32 -16.91 1.54 -9.67
N SER A 33 -17.66 2.32 -10.46
CA SER A 33 -17.36 3.76 -10.63
C SER A 33 -17.59 4.55 -9.35
N LYS A 34 -18.60 4.20 -8.54
CA LYS A 34 -18.80 4.78 -7.20
C LYS A 34 -17.55 4.65 -6.33
N LYS A 35 -16.95 3.47 -6.28
CA LYS A 35 -15.72 3.23 -5.49
C LYS A 35 -14.54 4.09 -5.96
N ILE A 36 -14.43 4.36 -7.26
CA ILE A 36 -13.38 5.23 -7.82
C ILE A 36 -13.66 6.68 -7.43
N ILE A 37 -14.90 7.13 -7.58
CA ILE A 37 -15.30 8.52 -7.28
C ILE A 37 -15.17 8.82 -5.79
N ASP A 38 -15.77 7.99 -4.92
CA ASP A 38 -15.75 8.16 -3.46
C ASP A 38 -14.33 8.09 -2.87
N ASN A 39 -13.36 7.51 -3.60
CA ASN A 39 -11.97 7.45 -3.17
C ASN A 39 -11.31 8.83 -3.09
N VAL A 40 -11.70 9.76 -3.98
CA VAL A 40 -11.01 11.05 -4.15
C VAL A 40 -11.94 12.26 -4.12
N VAL A 41 -13.25 12.09 -4.35
CA VAL A 41 -14.25 13.16 -4.41
C VAL A 41 -15.28 12.96 -3.28
N LYS A 42 -15.68 14.06 -2.63
CA LYS A 42 -16.79 14.05 -1.67
C LYS A 42 -18.11 14.25 -2.41
N GLU A 43 -19.19 13.66 -1.88
CA GLU A 43 -20.52 13.79 -2.46
C GLU A 43 -20.95 15.27 -2.62
N ASP A 44 -20.72 16.09 -1.59
CA ASP A 44 -21.02 17.53 -1.63
C ASP A 44 -20.31 18.25 -2.79
N ASP A 45 -19.06 17.87 -3.10
CA ASP A 45 -18.31 18.47 -4.21
C ASP A 45 -18.96 18.16 -5.55
N ILE A 46 -19.55 16.97 -5.71
CA ILE A 46 -20.27 16.56 -6.92
C ILE A 46 -21.58 17.35 -7.06
N LEU A 47 -22.36 17.43 -5.98
CA LEU A 47 -23.64 18.14 -5.97
C LEU A 47 -23.48 19.63 -6.30
N ASN A 48 -22.37 20.23 -5.85
CA ASN A 48 -22.03 21.62 -6.13
C ASN A 48 -21.73 21.92 -7.60
N GLU A 49 -21.47 20.91 -8.44
CA GLU A 49 -21.20 21.06 -9.88
C GLU A 49 -22.48 20.90 -10.73
N ASN A 50 -23.62 21.41 -10.24
CA ASN A 50 -24.94 21.36 -10.88
C ASN A 50 -25.50 19.93 -11.07
N ILE A 51 -25.22 19.03 -10.12
CA ILE A 51 -25.81 17.68 -10.08
C ILE A 51 -27.00 17.67 -9.13
N ALA A 52 -28.19 17.36 -9.67
CA ALA A 52 -29.44 17.37 -8.91
C ALA A 52 -29.59 16.15 -7.98
N ASN A 53 -29.13 14.99 -8.44
CA ASN A 53 -29.13 13.75 -7.67
C ASN A 53 -28.05 12.79 -8.22
N ILE A 54 -27.55 11.91 -7.37
CA ILE A 54 -26.62 10.84 -7.72
C ILE A 54 -27.37 9.52 -7.59
N GLU A 55 -27.48 8.78 -8.68
CA GLU A 55 -28.27 7.55 -8.76
C GLU A 55 -27.42 6.35 -9.18
N ARG A 56 -27.77 5.16 -8.69
CA ARG A 56 -27.09 3.92 -9.06
C ARG A 56 -27.81 3.19 -10.19
N ILE A 57 -27.08 2.84 -11.25
CA ILE A 57 -27.67 2.27 -12.46
C ILE A 57 -28.35 0.92 -12.21
N GLU A 58 -27.84 0.16 -11.24
CA GLU A 58 -28.35 -1.14 -10.82
C GLU A 58 -29.57 -1.05 -9.90
N GLU A 59 -29.93 0.15 -9.42
CA GLU A 59 -31.05 0.34 -8.50
C GLU A 59 -32.33 0.79 -9.24
N LYS A 60 -33.47 0.56 -8.58
CA LYS A 60 -34.77 1.04 -9.08
C LYS A 60 -34.80 2.57 -8.99
N ARG A 61 -34.81 3.21 -10.15
CA ARG A 61 -34.86 4.67 -10.30
C ARG A 61 -36.20 5.12 -10.89
N GLU A 62 -36.60 6.35 -10.60
CA GLU A 62 -37.78 6.98 -11.20
C GLU A 62 -37.52 7.39 -12.66
N MET A 63 -38.59 7.62 -13.41
CA MET A 63 -38.50 8.13 -14.79
C MET A 63 -38.34 9.65 -14.74
N ASN A 64 -37.30 10.20 -15.39
CA ASN A 64 -37.09 11.65 -15.46
C ASN A 64 -36.80 12.09 -16.91
N PRO A 65 -37.76 11.97 -17.83
CA PRO A 65 -37.56 12.24 -19.26
C PRO A 65 -37.37 13.74 -19.58
N GLY A 66 -37.50 14.63 -18.59
CA GLY A 66 -37.31 16.07 -18.74
C GLY A 66 -35.88 16.55 -18.49
N MET A 67 -35.06 15.77 -17.78
CA MET A 67 -33.70 16.14 -17.38
C MET A 67 -32.65 15.37 -18.19
N ASP A 68 -31.48 15.97 -18.41
CA ASP A 68 -30.34 15.28 -18.99
C ASP A 68 -29.56 14.53 -17.91
N ALA A 69 -28.85 13.46 -18.29
CA ALA A 69 -28.06 12.66 -17.36
C ALA A 69 -26.62 12.47 -17.84
N ILE A 70 -25.70 12.50 -16.88
CA ILE A 70 -24.30 12.10 -17.03
C ILE A 70 -24.19 10.68 -16.48
N TYR A 71 -23.68 9.77 -17.30
CA TYR A 71 -23.43 8.38 -16.90
C TYR A 71 -21.92 8.18 -16.78
N ILE A 72 -21.40 8.10 -15.55
CA ILE A 72 -20.01 7.71 -15.30
C ILE A 72 -20.01 6.23 -14.94
N LEU A 73 -19.61 5.37 -15.88
CA LEU A 73 -19.79 3.92 -15.76
C LEU A 73 -18.49 3.14 -15.93
N SER A 74 -18.40 2.01 -15.25
CA SER A 74 -17.36 1.00 -15.44
C SER A 74 -17.63 0.15 -16.68
N PRO A 75 -16.61 -0.21 -17.48
CA PRO A 75 -16.77 -0.93 -18.75
C PRO A 75 -17.05 -2.43 -18.53
N GLN A 76 -18.14 -2.75 -17.82
CA GLN A 76 -18.53 -4.11 -17.49
C GLN A 76 -19.76 -4.57 -18.30
N PRO A 77 -19.83 -5.83 -18.74
CA PRO A 77 -20.92 -6.31 -19.58
C PRO A 77 -22.33 -6.07 -19.01
N HIS A 78 -22.52 -6.35 -17.72
CA HIS A 78 -23.81 -6.18 -17.08
C HIS A 78 -24.19 -4.70 -16.88
N ILE A 79 -23.22 -3.80 -16.78
CA ILE A 79 -23.46 -2.35 -16.71
C ILE A 79 -23.89 -1.82 -18.08
N VAL A 80 -23.31 -2.35 -19.17
CA VAL A 80 -23.79 -2.07 -20.53
C VAL A 80 -25.23 -2.57 -20.71
N ASP A 81 -25.59 -3.74 -20.18
CA ASP A 81 -26.98 -4.22 -20.19
C ASP A 81 -27.93 -3.26 -19.46
N CYS A 82 -27.53 -2.73 -18.29
CA CYS A 82 -28.32 -1.74 -17.55
C CYS A 82 -28.49 -0.44 -18.35
N LEU A 83 -27.42 0.06 -18.98
CA LEU A 83 -27.44 1.25 -19.82
C LEU A 83 -28.37 1.09 -21.03
N MET A 84 -28.34 -0.07 -21.68
CA MET A 84 -29.22 -0.37 -22.81
C MET A 84 -30.69 -0.39 -22.40
N ALA A 85 -31.01 -0.94 -21.22
CA ALA A 85 -32.37 -0.92 -20.67
C ALA A 85 -32.87 0.51 -20.40
N ASP A 86 -32.00 1.41 -19.91
CA ASP A 86 -32.34 2.83 -19.72
C ASP A 86 -32.62 3.54 -21.06
N PHE A 87 -31.82 3.26 -22.10
CA PHE A 87 -32.06 3.80 -23.44
C PHE A 87 -33.37 3.30 -24.04
N GLU A 88 -33.72 2.03 -23.85
CA GLU A 88 -34.99 1.48 -24.31
C GLU A 88 -36.19 2.16 -23.63
N ARG A 89 -36.07 2.46 -22.34
CA ARG A 89 -37.11 3.14 -21.55
C ARG A 89 -37.16 4.65 -21.79
N ARG A 90 -36.13 5.25 -22.40
CA ARG A 90 -35.93 6.71 -22.49
C ARG A 90 -36.03 7.38 -21.13
N ARG A 91 -35.26 6.86 -20.16
CA ARG A 91 -35.31 7.33 -18.77
C ARG A 91 -35.02 8.82 -18.61
N TYR A 92 -34.08 9.34 -19.40
CA TYR A 92 -33.66 10.74 -19.41
C TYR A 92 -33.76 11.32 -20.82
N ARG A 93 -33.70 12.66 -20.92
CA ARG A 93 -33.86 13.40 -22.19
C ARG A 93 -32.66 13.22 -23.13
N LYS A 94 -31.47 13.48 -22.60
CA LYS A 94 -30.18 13.29 -23.27
C LYS A 94 -29.19 12.65 -22.31
N THR A 95 -28.23 11.90 -22.86
CA THR A 95 -27.24 11.14 -22.11
C THR A 95 -25.83 11.55 -22.51
N PHE A 96 -25.01 11.92 -21.53
CA PHE A 96 -23.57 12.07 -21.68
C PHE A 96 -22.91 10.83 -21.08
N LEU A 97 -22.25 10.03 -21.90
CA LEU A 97 -21.67 8.76 -21.49
C LEU A 97 -20.17 8.91 -21.26
N VAL A 98 -19.72 8.60 -20.05
CA VAL A 98 -18.33 8.70 -19.62
C VAL A 98 -17.91 7.34 -19.06
N TRP A 99 -16.91 6.71 -19.68
CA TRP A 99 -16.38 5.44 -19.18
C TRP A 99 -15.17 5.66 -18.28
N THR A 100 -15.10 4.92 -17.17
CA THR A 100 -13.94 4.97 -16.26
C THR A 100 -12.68 4.35 -16.88
N ALA A 101 -12.83 3.44 -17.84
CA ALA A 101 -11.75 2.82 -18.61
C ALA A 101 -12.22 2.44 -20.02
N LEU A 102 -11.30 1.95 -20.86
CA LEU A 102 -11.60 1.57 -22.24
C LEU A 102 -12.71 0.52 -22.32
N LEU A 103 -13.72 0.79 -23.13
CA LEU A 103 -14.84 -0.12 -23.38
C LEU A 103 -14.46 -1.15 -24.45
N ASP A 104 -14.77 -2.43 -24.20
CA ASP A 104 -14.57 -3.50 -25.18
C ASP A 104 -15.23 -3.15 -26.54
N PRO A 105 -14.54 -3.39 -27.68
CA PRO A 105 -15.06 -3.03 -29.00
C PRO A 105 -16.42 -3.65 -29.34
N GLN A 106 -16.74 -4.86 -28.85
CA GLN A 106 -18.04 -5.50 -29.10
C GLN A 106 -19.14 -4.79 -28.32
N MET A 107 -18.87 -4.43 -27.07
CA MET A 107 -19.80 -3.65 -26.25
C MET A 107 -20.02 -2.25 -26.84
N ARG A 108 -18.94 -1.60 -27.31
CA ARG A 108 -19.03 -0.31 -28.01
C ARG A 108 -19.91 -0.39 -29.25
N ARG A 109 -19.68 -1.39 -30.11
CA ARG A 109 -20.50 -1.61 -31.33
C ARG A 109 -21.98 -1.82 -31.01
N ARG A 110 -22.32 -2.50 -29.92
CA ARG A 110 -23.71 -2.68 -29.48
C ARG A 110 -24.39 -1.36 -29.14
N ILE A 111 -23.69 -0.45 -28.46
CA ILE A 111 -24.21 0.90 -28.17
C ILE A 111 -24.33 1.71 -29.46
N ASP A 112 -23.26 1.74 -30.27
CA ASP A 112 -23.20 2.53 -31.50
C ASP A 112 -24.19 2.06 -32.59
N THR A 113 -24.72 0.84 -32.51
CA THR A 113 -25.73 0.31 -33.47
C THR A 113 -27.17 0.51 -32.99
N SER A 114 -27.38 0.79 -31.70
CA SER A 114 -28.70 1.03 -31.14
C SER A 114 -29.30 2.35 -31.60
N ARG A 115 -30.50 2.30 -32.20
CA ARG A 115 -31.22 3.52 -32.62
C ARG A 115 -31.58 4.39 -31.42
N GLN A 116 -32.06 3.79 -30.35
CA GLN A 116 -32.45 4.48 -29.12
C GLN A 116 -31.26 5.19 -28.49
N ALA A 117 -30.08 4.55 -28.47
CA ALA A 117 -28.86 5.18 -27.97
C ALA A 117 -28.45 6.38 -28.84
N LYS A 118 -28.44 6.24 -30.18
CA LYS A 118 -28.11 7.35 -31.09
C LYS A 118 -28.99 8.58 -30.92
N GLU A 119 -30.28 8.40 -30.66
CA GLU A 119 -31.21 9.51 -30.49
C GLU A 119 -31.02 10.26 -29.15
N GLN A 120 -30.51 9.57 -28.13
CA GLN A 120 -30.34 10.08 -26.76
C GLN A 120 -28.91 10.55 -26.45
N LEU A 121 -27.89 9.96 -27.07
CA LEU A 121 -26.49 10.25 -26.79
C LEU A 121 -26.12 11.68 -27.22
N ALA A 122 -25.64 12.48 -26.28
CA ALA A 122 -25.18 13.85 -26.50
C ALA A 122 -23.65 13.99 -26.42
N GLY A 123 -22.97 13.05 -25.74
CA GLY A 123 -21.51 13.03 -25.62
C GLY A 123 -20.99 11.65 -25.25
N PHE A 124 -19.75 11.37 -25.61
CA PHE A 124 -19.04 10.13 -25.30
C PHE A 124 -17.60 10.46 -24.92
N GLU A 125 -17.14 10.02 -23.76
CA GLU A 125 -15.78 10.24 -23.26
C GLU A 125 -15.25 9.00 -22.52
N THR A 126 -13.92 8.88 -22.39
CA THR A 126 -13.26 7.85 -21.59
C THR A 126 -12.14 8.48 -20.78
N LEU A 127 -12.23 8.39 -19.45
CA LEU A 127 -11.31 9.07 -18.53
C LEU A 127 -10.05 8.28 -18.21
N SER A 128 -10.08 6.94 -18.33
CA SER A 128 -8.97 6.05 -17.97
C SER A 128 -8.49 6.22 -16.52
N ILE A 129 -9.43 6.24 -15.58
CA ILE A 129 -9.23 6.47 -14.14
C ILE A 129 -9.45 5.20 -13.28
N ASP A 130 -9.34 4.01 -13.88
CA ASP A 130 -9.57 2.72 -13.18
C ASP A 130 -8.40 2.30 -12.26
N TYR A 131 -8.08 3.15 -11.28
CA TYR A 131 -7.07 2.95 -10.26
C TYR A 131 -7.44 3.73 -8.98
N PHE A 132 -6.79 3.40 -7.86
CA PHE A 132 -7.08 4.01 -6.55
C PHE A 132 -5.83 4.68 -5.98
N PRO A 133 -5.69 6.01 -6.06
CA PRO A 133 -4.72 6.75 -5.28
C PRO A 133 -4.99 6.51 -3.79
N ARG A 134 -4.02 5.89 -3.12
CA ARG A 134 -4.05 5.58 -1.68
C ARG A 134 -3.44 6.73 -0.88
N GLU A 135 -2.41 7.32 -1.44
CA GLU A 135 -1.70 8.48 -0.90
C GLU A 135 -1.34 9.42 -2.04
N SER A 136 -0.81 10.59 -1.70
CA SER A 136 -0.38 11.56 -2.71
C SER A 136 0.62 11.00 -3.73
N HIS A 137 1.51 10.08 -3.34
CA HIS A 137 2.50 9.44 -4.22
C HIS A 137 2.37 7.90 -4.29
N LEU A 138 1.27 7.33 -3.77
CA LEU A 138 1.01 5.88 -3.79
C LEU A 138 -0.33 5.59 -4.44
N ILE A 139 -0.30 4.73 -5.46
CA ILE A 139 -1.47 4.26 -6.21
C ILE A 139 -1.55 2.73 -6.09
N THR A 140 -2.74 2.22 -5.84
CA THR A 140 -3.02 0.79 -5.76
C THR A 140 -4.16 0.41 -6.72
N PHE A 141 -4.13 -0.81 -7.23
CA PHE A 141 -5.26 -1.38 -7.99
C PHE A 141 -6.24 -2.16 -7.11
N ARG A 142 -5.96 -2.29 -5.81
CA ARG A 142 -6.75 -3.08 -4.84
C ARG A 142 -6.99 -4.52 -5.31
N ASP A 143 -5.97 -5.11 -5.93
CA ASP A 143 -6.02 -6.44 -6.52
C ASP A 143 -4.98 -7.38 -5.89
N PRO A 144 -5.32 -8.01 -4.76
CA PRO A 144 -4.49 -9.04 -4.13
C PRO A 144 -4.38 -10.32 -4.97
N TRP A 145 -5.31 -10.58 -5.88
CA TRP A 145 -5.29 -11.77 -6.75
C TRP A 145 -4.30 -11.65 -7.90
N SER A 146 -3.84 -10.44 -8.20
CA SER A 146 -2.74 -10.22 -9.14
C SER A 146 -1.51 -11.07 -8.81
N PHE A 147 -1.17 -11.25 -7.53
CA PHE A 147 -0.02 -12.06 -7.13
C PHE A 147 -0.14 -13.53 -7.57
N PRO A 148 -1.15 -14.31 -7.13
CA PRO A 148 -1.28 -15.68 -7.60
C PRO A 148 -1.51 -15.76 -9.11
N ILE A 149 -2.22 -14.82 -9.74
CA ILE A 149 -2.38 -14.84 -11.21
C ILE A 149 -1.03 -14.76 -11.92
N LEU A 150 -0.10 -13.91 -11.43
CA LEU A 150 1.20 -13.67 -12.06
C LEU A 150 2.24 -14.77 -11.77
N TYR A 151 2.21 -15.40 -10.60
CA TYR A 151 3.28 -16.31 -10.17
C TYR A 151 2.85 -17.77 -9.98
N HIS A 152 1.55 -18.07 -9.91
CA HIS A 152 1.08 -19.43 -9.70
C HIS A 152 1.06 -20.20 -11.04
N PRO A 153 1.73 -21.37 -11.16
CA PRO A 153 1.81 -22.12 -12.43
C PRO A 153 0.45 -22.49 -13.05
N ALA A 154 -0.53 -22.89 -12.22
CA ALA A 154 -1.89 -23.18 -12.66
C ALA A 154 -2.70 -21.95 -13.18
N CYS A 155 -2.17 -20.74 -13.09
CA CYS A 155 -2.79 -19.51 -13.60
C CYS A 155 -2.17 -19.01 -14.91
N ASN A 156 -1.22 -19.73 -15.52
CA ASN A 156 -0.50 -19.30 -16.72
C ASN A 156 -1.43 -18.89 -17.88
N ASN A 157 -2.61 -19.51 -18.01
CA ASN A 157 -3.59 -19.16 -19.04
C ASN A 157 -4.31 -17.81 -18.80
N LEU A 158 -4.22 -17.25 -17.60
CA LEU A 158 -4.84 -15.97 -17.21
C LEU A 158 -3.86 -14.79 -17.32
N VAL A 159 -2.55 -15.07 -17.28
CA VAL A 159 -1.48 -14.05 -17.19
C VAL A 159 -1.57 -13.01 -18.30
N ARG A 160 -1.78 -13.43 -19.56
CA ARG A 160 -1.83 -12.52 -20.70
C ARG A 160 -2.97 -11.49 -20.56
N ASP A 161 -4.18 -11.96 -20.31
CA ASP A 161 -5.36 -11.10 -20.21
C ASP A 161 -5.24 -10.19 -18.97
N HIS A 162 -4.67 -10.71 -17.89
CA HIS A 162 -4.36 -9.93 -16.70
C HIS A 162 -3.34 -8.81 -16.96
N MET A 163 -2.26 -9.10 -17.70
CA MET A 163 -1.28 -8.07 -18.09
C MET A 163 -1.90 -6.98 -18.96
N GLN A 164 -2.89 -7.30 -19.82
CA GLN A 164 -3.61 -6.28 -20.58
C GLN A 164 -4.38 -5.33 -19.65
N ILE A 165 -5.07 -5.88 -18.65
CA ILE A 165 -5.80 -5.09 -17.64
C ILE A 165 -4.81 -4.19 -16.88
N LEU A 166 -3.68 -4.75 -16.43
CA LEU A 166 -2.63 -3.96 -15.76
C LEU A 166 -2.10 -2.85 -16.67
N ALA A 167 -1.85 -3.15 -17.95
CA ALA A 167 -1.34 -2.17 -18.90
C ALA A 167 -2.29 -0.98 -19.11
N GLN A 168 -3.59 -1.24 -19.21
CA GLN A 168 -4.62 -0.19 -19.32
C GLN A 168 -4.66 0.69 -18.06
N LYS A 169 -4.60 0.09 -16.87
CA LYS A 169 -4.57 0.85 -15.61
C LYS A 169 -3.31 1.70 -15.46
N ILE A 170 -2.14 1.14 -15.80
CA ILE A 170 -0.86 1.87 -15.79
C ILE A 170 -0.89 3.03 -16.79
N THR A 171 -1.43 2.80 -17.99
CA THR A 171 -1.62 3.84 -19.00
C THR A 171 -2.55 4.94 -18.49
N GLY A 172 -3.64 4.57 -17.80
CA GLY A 172 -4.54 5.52 -17.15
C GLY A 172 -3.85 6.45 -16.14
N ILE A 173 -2.92 5.91 -15.35
CA ILE A 173 -2.08 6.73 -14.45
C ILE A 173 -1.23 7.72 -15.25
N CYS A 174 -0.57 7.26 -16.31
CA CYS A 174 0.29 8.11 -17.15
C CYS A 174 -0.53 9.24 -17.81
N VAL A 175 -1.70 8.90 -18.36
CA VAL A 175 -2.64 9.85 -18.98
C VAL A 175 -3.13 10.88 -17.96
N SER A 176 -3.53 10.43 -16.77
CA SER A 176 -4.02 11.33 -15.71
C SER A 176 -2.93 12.26 -15.19
N LEU A 177 -1.67 11.81 -15.22
CA LEU A 177 -0.51 12.66 -14.96
C LEU A 177 -0.02 13.41 -16.22
N GLY A 178 -0.72 13.38 -17.35
CA GLY A 178 -0.30 14.07 -18.57
C GLY A 178 1.11 13.70 -19.02
N GLU A 179 1.53 12.44 -18.83
CA GLU A 179 2.87 11.94 -19.15
C GLU A 179 2.82 10.90 -20.26
N TYR A 180 3.67 11.07 -21.27
CA TYR A 180 4.06 10.02 -22.20
C TYR A 180 5.51 9.60 -21.88
N PRO A 181 5.70 8.71 -20.89
CA PRO A 181 7.02 8.48 -20.29
C PRO A 181 7.89 7.56 -21.14
N LYS A 182 9.22 7.64 -20.96
CA LYS A 182 10.15 6.60 -21.42
C LYS A 182 9.92 5.33 -20.59
N VAL A 183 9.45 4.26 -21.22
CA VAL A 183 9.15 3.00 -20.52
C VAL A 183 10.40 2.12 -20.40
N ARG A 184 10.73 1.75 -19.17
CA ARG A 184 11.80 0.82 -18.79
C ARG A 184 11.23 -0.33 -17.98
N TYR A 185 11.95 -1.44 -17.89
CA TYR A 185 11.50 -2.59 -17.11
C TYR A 185 12.66 -3.38 -16.51
N TYR A 186 12.42 -4.01 -15.37
CA TYR A 186 13.37 -4.93 -14.75
C TYR A 186 13.54 -6.19 -15.60
N ARG A 187 14.80 -6.56 -15.84
CA ARG A 187 15.20 -7.82 -16.48
C ARG A 187 16.29 -8.47 -15.64
N PRO A 188 16.00 -9.58 -14.93
CA PRO A 188 17.00 -10.26 -14.13
C PRO A 188 18.17 -10.75 -15.01
N ARG A 189 19.40 -10.58 -14.53
CA ARG A 189 20.62 -10.99 -15.27
C ARG A 189 20.74 -12.51 -15.43
N SER A 190 20.16 -13.27 -14.50
CA SER A 190 20.19 -14.73 -14.47
C SER A 190 18.80 -15.24 -14.09
N PRO A 191 17.86 -15.30 -15.05
CA PRO A 191 16.49 -15.73 -14.78
C PRO A 191 16.46 -17.20 -14.32
N ARG A 192 15.69 -17.47 -13.26
CA ARG A 192 15.52 -18.81 -12.64
C ARG A 192 14.08 -19.27 -12.52
N HIS A 193 13.13 -18.44 -12.95
CA HIS A 193 11.70 -18.66 -12.82
C HIS A 193 10.98 -18.17 -14.07
N GLU A 194 9.82 -18.77 -14.38
CA GLU A 194 9.02 -18.44 -15.58
C GLU A 194 8.58 -16.97 -15.60
N ALA A 195 8.25 -16.44 -14.42
CA ALA A 195 7.80 -15.06 -14.26
C ALA A 195 8.87 -13.98 -14.58
N SER A 196 10.13 -14.37 -14.81
CA SER A 196 11.23 -13.43 -15.12
C SER A 196 11.04 -12.59 -16.40
N VAL A 197 10.13 -13.01 -17.29
CA VAL A 197 9.78 -12.27 -18.52
C VAL A 197 8.58 -11.34 -18.37
N LEU A 198 7.88 -11.40 -17.23
CA LEU A 198 6.63 -10.64 -16.99
C LEU A 198 6.83 -9.14 -17.19
N CYS A 199 7.86 -8.58 -16.55
CA CYS A 199 8.16 -7.15 -16.64
C CYS A 199 8.32 -6.68 -18.09
N GLY A 200 9.03 -7.45 -18.93
CA GLY A 200 9.25 -7.10 -20.33
C GLY A 200 7.99 -7.19 -21.20
N HIS A 201 7.12 -8.18 -20.98
CA HIS A 201 5.83 -8.26 -21.68
C HIS A 201 4.88 -7.15 -21.25
N LEU A 202 4.76 -6.90 -19.95
CA LEU A 202 3.91 -5.84 -19.43
C LEU A 202 4.37 -4.46 -19.93
N ALA A 203 5.69 -4.20 -20.00
CA ALA A 203 6.21 -2.95 -20.55
C ALA A 203 5.86 -2.74 -22.02
N ARG A 204 5.84 -3.82 -22.83
CA ARG A 204 5.37 -3.73 -24.22
C ARG A 204 3.88 -3.42 -24.31
N PHE A 205 3.04 -4.09 -23.52
CA PHE A 205 1.60 -3.79 -23.51
C PHE A 205 1.31 -2.35 -23.08
N VAL A 206 2.03 -1.84 -22.09
CA VAL A 206 1.92 -0.43 -21.68
C VAL A 206 2.38 0.51 -22.79
N GLN A 207 3.48 0.21 -23.47
CA GLN A 207 3.94 1.01 -24.61
C GLN A 207 2.89 1.06 -25.72
N GLU A 208 2.32 -0.09 -26.08
CA GLU A 208 1.28 -0.20 -27.12
C GLU A 208 0.02 0.60 -26.75
N GLU A 209 -0.43 0.54 -25.49
CA GLU A 209 -1.59 1.30 -24.99
C GLU A 209 -1.30 2.82 -24.97
N LEU A 210 -0.09 3.24 -24.55
CA LEU A 210 0.32 4.65 -24.60
C LEU A 210 0.39 5.19 -26.03
N ASP A 211 0.97 4.40 -26.96
CA ASP A 211 1.07 4.76 -28.38
C ASP A 211 -0.31 4.90 -29.01
N ALA A 212 -1.20 3.94 -28.73
CA ALA A 212 -2.58 3.99 -29.18
C ALA A 212 -3.29 5.22 -28.63
N TYR A 213 -3.15 5.51 -27.33
CA TYR A 213 -3.77 6.69 -26.74
C TYR A 213 -3.27 8.00 -27.37
N ALA A 214 -1.95 8.14 -27.58
CA ALA A 214 -1.35 9.32 -28.18
C ALA A 214 -1.78 9.53 -29.65
N GLN A 215 -1.95 8.44 -30.42
CA GLN A 215 -2.43 8.52 -31.81
C GLN A 215 -3.84 9.13 -31.91
N TRP A 216 -4.72 8.83 -30.96
CA TRP A 216 -6.09 9.33 -30.94
C TRP A 216 -6.25 10.68 -30.22
N ASN A 217 -5.29 11.08 -29.40
CA ASN A 217 -5.31 12.31 -28.61
C ASN A 217 -4.17 13.25 -29.03
N GLN A 218 -4.38 14.06 -30.07
CA GLN A 218 -3.34 14.91 -30.67
C GLN A 218 -2.68 15.92 -29.72
N ASN A 219 -3.38 16.29 -28.63
CA ASN A 219 -2.87 17.23 -27.62
C ASN A 219 -2.12 16.53 -26.47
N PHE A 220 -1.90 15.21 -26.57
CA PHE A 220 -1.20 14.41 -25.58
C PHE A 220 0.22 14.06 -26.04
N PRO A 221 1.24 14.15 -25.15
CA PRO A 221 1.18 14.73 -23.81
C PRO A 221 0.99 16.26 -23.87
N PRO A 222 0.39 16.88 -22.83
CA PRO A 222 0.31 18.33 -22.74
C PRO A 222 1.71 18.97 -22.79
N PRO A 223 1.88 20.13 -23.45
CA PRO A 223 3.16 20.83 -23.47
C PRO A 223 3.66 21.11 -22.05
N ALA A 224 4.86 20.64 -21.73
CA ALA A 224 5.47 20.83 -20.43
C ALA A 224 6.93 21.30 -20.58
N SER A 225 7.37 22.21 -19.71
CA SER A 225 8.76 22.65 -19.65
C SER A 225 9.70 21.64 -18.97
N ARG A 226 9.13 20.56 -18.40
CA ARG A 226 9.85 19.58 -17.59
C ARG A 226 10.47 18.49 -18.46
N PRO A 227 11.55 17.85 -17.99
CA PRO A 227 12.08 16.67 -18.67
C PRO A 227 11.00 15.59 -18.79
N GLN A 228 11.03 14.85 -19.89
CA GLN A 228 10.10 13.74 -20.14
C GLN A 228 10.08 12.76 -18.98
N GLY A 229 8.88 12.31 -18.57
CA GLY A 229 8.76 11.33 -17.50
C GLY A 229 9.41 9.98 -17.81
N VAL A 230 9.61 9.18 -16.77
CA VAL A 230 10.11 7.80 -16.88
C VAL A 230 9.14 6.87 -16.17
N LEU A 231 8.77 5.76 -16.82
CA LEU A 231 8.00 4.68 -16.22
C LEU A 231 8.93 3.48 -16.07
N VAL A 232 9.01 2.89 -14.87
CA VAL A 232 9.76 1.66 -14.64
C VAL A 232 8.82 0.56 -14.14
N ILE A 233 8.79 -0.56 -14.87
CA ILE A 233 8.03 -1.74 -14.49
C ILE A 233 8.95 -2.75 -13.81
N THR A 234 8.59 -3.15 -12.59
CA THR A 234 9.30 -4.16 -11.80
C THR A 234 8.30 -5.16 -11.24
N ASP A 235 8.81 -6.26 -10.68
CA ASP A 235 8.02 -7.30 -10.03
C ASP A 235 8.65 -7.70 -8.67
N ARG A 236 8.13 -8.75 -8.02
CA ARG A 236 8.64 -9.22 -6.72
C ARG A 236 9.96 -9.98 -6.80
N SER A 237 10.41 -10.40 -7.98
CA SER A 237 11.72 -11.03 -8.15
C SER A 237 12.89 -10.04 -8.07
N MET A 238 12.63 -8.73 -8.14
CA MET A 238 13.68 -7.71 -7.98
C MET A 238 14.19 -7.63 -6.53
N ASP A 239 13.30 -7.84 -5.55
CA ASP A 239 13.61 -7.71 -4.13
C ASP A 239 12.73 -8.65 -3.29
N LEU A 240 13.34 -9.73 -2.81
CA LEU A 240 12.69 -10.72 -1.94
C LEU A 240 12.87 -10.41 -0.45
N ILE A 241 13.68 -9.40 -0.10
CA ILE A 241 14.05 -9.07 1.28
C ILE A 241 13.09 -8.03 1.85
N ALA A 242 12.80 -6.98 1.08
CA ALA A 242 11.89 -5.89 1.48
C ALA A 242 10.55 -6.37 2.04
N PRO A 243 9.86 -7.39 1.47
CA PRO A 243 8.60 -7.88 2.03
C PRO A 243 8.74 -8.82 3.24
N LEU A 244 9.96 -9.18 3.67
CA LEU A 244 10.19 -10.10 4.80
C LEU A 244 10.76 -9.41 6.03
N ILE A 245 11.56 -8.36 5.87
CA ILE A 245 12.27 -7.69 6.98
C ILE A 245 11.32 -6.87 7.85
N HIS A 246 11.57 -6.83 9.17
CA HIS A 246 10.91 -5.88 10.06
C HIS A 246 11.38 -4.45 9.78
N GLU A 247 10.43 -3.55 9.59
CA GLU A 247 10.70 -2.14 9.25
C GLU A 247 10.19 -1.23 10.37
N PHE A 248 11.04 -0.35 10.89
CA PHE A 248 10.74 0.46 12.07
C PHE A 248 10.33 1.91 11.76
N THR A 249 9.90 2.19 10.53
CA THR A 249 9.19 3.45 10.23
C THR A 249 7.71 3.31 10.52
N TYR A 250 7.08 4.39 11.02
CA TYR A 250 5.79 4.34 11.69
C TYR A 250 4.71 3.54 10.95
N GLN A 251 4.45 3.86 9.68
CA GLN A 251 3.43 3.18 8.89
C GLN A 251 3.77 1.72 8.61
N ALA A 252 5.02 1.44 8.23
CA ALA A 252 5.44 0.07 7.94
C ALA A 252 5.35 -0.82 9.18
N MET A 253 5.84 -0.31 10.32
CA MET A 253 5.78 -1.00 11.61
C MET A 253 4.33 -1.22 12.07
N ALA A 254 3.48 -0.21 11.96
CA ALA A 254 2.08 -0.31 12.36
C ALA A 254 1.32 -1.36 11.52
N HIS A 255 1.54 -1.39 10.20
CA HIS A 255 0.91 -2.40 9.33
C HIS A 255 1.49 -3.81 9.50
N ASP A 256 2.73 -3.97 9.97
CA ASP A 256 3.33 -5.28 10.27
C ASP A 256 2.82 -5.83 11.62
N LEU A 257 2.79 -4.98 12.65
CA LEU A 257 2.60 -5.43 14.04
C LEU A 257 1.15 -5.33 14.54
N LEU A 258 0.36 -4.36 14.05
CA LEU A 258 -0.98 -4.11 14.55
C LEU A 258 -2.05 -4.75 13.66
N PRO A 259 -3.21 -5.13 14.23
CA PRO A 259 -4.34 -5.68 13.47
C PRO A 259 -5.10 -4.58 12.68
N ILE A 260 -4.40 -3.87 11.80
CA ILE A 260 -4.99 -2.85 10.93
C ILE A 260 -5.83 -3.52 9.85
N LYS A 261 -7.11 -3.13 9.76
CA LYS A 261 -8.00 -3.55 8.68
C LYS A 261 -7.69 -2.72 7.44
N ASP A 262 -6.95 -3.31 6.51
CA ASP A 262 -6.58 -2.69 5.24
C ASP A 262 -7.49 -3.17 4.11
N GLY A 263 -8.44 -2.32 3.71
CA GLY A 263 -9.36 -2.57 2.60
C GLY A 263 -9.52 -1.36 1.69
N GLU A 264 -10.76 -1.02 1.34
CA GLU A 264 -11.06 0.22 0.61
C GLU A 264 -10.66 1.46 1.42
N LYS A 265 -10.84 1.37 2.73
CA LYS A 265 -10.35 2.31 3.72
C LYS A 265 -9.52 1.55 4.76
N VAL A 266 -8.69 2.29 5.49
CA VAL A 266 -7.82 1.72 6.53
C VAL A 266 -8.41 2.06 7.88
N TYR A 267 -8.65 1.03 8.69
CA TYR A 267 -9.20 1.20 10.02
C TYR A 267 -8.32 0.52 11.06
N TYR A 268 -8.22 1.15 12.22
CA TYR A 268 -7.65 0.56 13.41
C TYR A 268 -8.64 0.67 14.56
N LYS A 269 -8.80 -0.44 15.29
CA LYS A 269 -9.67 -0.52 16.46
C LYS A 269 -8.85 -0.16 17.68
N THR A 270 -9.21 0.94 18.34
CA THR A 270 -8.56 1.40 19.57
C THR A 270 -9.57 1.50 20.69
N VAL A 271 -9.11 1.34 21.93
CA VAL A 271 -9.90 1.68 23.11
C VAL A 271 -9.73 3.17 23.41
N VAL A 272 -10.84 3.88 23.54
CA VAL A 272 -10.89 5.27 24.00
C VAL A 272 -11.31 5.27 25.47
N ASN A 273 -10.72 6.15 26.28
CA ASN A 273 -10.98 6.27 27.72
C ASN A 273 -10.73 4.95 28.48
N GLU A 274 -9.68 4.23 28.11
CA GLU A 274 -9.27 2.98 28.77
C GLU A 274 -9.14 3.14 30.29
N GLY A 275 -9.74 2.23 31.06
CA GLY A 275 -9.71 2.27 32.53
C GLY A 275 -10.70 3.24 33.18
N ARG A 276 -11.61 3.85 32.40
CA ARG A 276 -12.66 4.76 32.90
C ARG A 276 -14.07 4.16 32.71
N ALA A 277 -15.06 4.73 33.40
CA ALA A 277 -16.45 4.27 33.35
C ALA A 277 -17.08 4.38 31.94
N ASP A 278 -16.54 5.25 31.09
CA ASP A 278 -16.95 5.51 29.72
C ASP A 278 -15.99 4.90 28.68
N GLN A 279 -15.28 3.82 29.05
CA GLN A 279 -14.44 3.06 28.13
C GLN A 279 -15.26 2.55 26.95
N GLN A 280 -14.79 2.83 25.73
CA GLN A 280 -15.43 2.38 24.51
C GLN A 280 -14.40 1.93 23.47
N GLU A 281 -14.71 0.86 22.75
CA GLU A 281 -13.97 0.47 21.56
C GLU A 281 -14.44 1.31 20.38
N LYS A 282 -13.51 1.91 19.66
CA LYS A 282 -13.79 2.76 18.50
C LYS A 282 -12.94 2.30 17.31
N GLU A 283 -13.57 2.13 16.16
CA GLU A 283 -12.86 1.99 14.89
C GLU A 283 -12.58 3.38 14.32
N MET A 284 -11.31 3.68 14.08
CA MET A 284 -10.85 4.97 13.57
C MET A 284 -10.22 4.81 12.20
N GLU A 285 -10.62 5.68 11.26
CA GLU A 285 -10.07 5.70 9.90
C GLU A 285 -8.69 6.36 9.89
N ILE A 286 -7.70 5.71 9.27
CA ILE A 286 -6.36 6.24 9.07
C ILE A 286 -6.19 6.57 7.58
N GLY A 287 -5.71 7.76 7.25
CA GLY A 287 -5.54 8.13 5.84
C GLY A 287 -5.06 9.56 5.62
N GLU A 288 -5.21 10.06 4.40
CA GLU A 288 -4.67 11.37 3.98
C GLU A 288 -5.37 12.58 4.61
N LYS A 289 -6.55 12.38 5.23
CA LYS A 289 -7.24 13.43 6.00
C LYS A 289 -6.61 13.64 7.38
N ASP A 290 -5.87 12.65 7.87
CA ASP A 290 -5.19 12.67 9.15
C ASP A 290 -3.79 13.30 9.01
N LYS A 291 -3.65 14.52 9.52
CA LYS A 291 -2.39 15.28 9.41
C LYS A 291 -1.27 14.65 10.23
N ILE A 292 -1.58 14.06 11.39
CA ILE A 292 -0.57 13.45 12.26
C ILE A 292 0.00 12.21 11.56
N TRP A 293 -0.88 11.40 10.95
CA TRP A 293 -0.48 10.27 10.12
C TRP A 293 0.42 10.69 8.96
N VAL A 294 -0.03 11.65 8.14
CA VAL A 294 0.71 12.09 6.93
C VAL A 294 2.09 12.66 7.28
N GLU A 295 2.21 13.42 8.38
CA GLU A 295 3.49 14.00 8.82
C GLU A 295 4.47 12.93 9.34
N ASN A 296 3.98 11.85 9.95
CA ASN A 296 4.82 10.90 10.68
C ASN A 296 4.94 9.51 10.04
N ARG A 297 4.10 9.13 9.08
CA ARG A 297 4.05 7.76 8.52
C ARG A 297 5.40 7.21 8.03
N HIS A 298 6.27 8.09 7.53
CA HIS A 298 7.57 7.72 6.98
C HIS A 298 8.73 7.94 7.95
N ARG A 299 8.46 8.52 9.12
CA ARG A 299 9.45 8.78 10.16
C ARG A 299 9.75 7.49 10.93
N HIS A 300 10.98 7.34 11.41
CA HIS A 300 11.36 6.23 12.28
C HIS A 300 10.54 6.28 13.59
N MET A 301 10.14 5.12 14.13
CA MET A 301 9.22 5.03 15.28
C MET A 301 9.74 5.79 16.51
N LYS A 302 11.04 5.70 16.80
CA LYS A 302 11.70 6.49 17.86
C LYS A 302 11.38 7.97 17.71
N ASP A 303 11.73 8.53 16.56
CA ASP A 303 11.57 9.97 16.27
C ASP A 303 10.08 10.35 16.19
N THR A 304 9.19 9.42 15.81
CA THR A 304 7.74 9.62 15.84
C THR A 304 7.24 9.78 17.25
N ILE A 305 7.66 8.93 18.20
CA ILE A 305 7.26 9.05 19.61
C ILE A 305 7.76 10.40 20.17
N GLU A 306 9.02 10.75 19.92
CA GLU A 306 9.59 12.04 20.35
C GLU A 306 8.82 13.23 19.75
N LYS A 307 8.48 13.17 18.46
CA LYS A 307 7.71 14.22 17.77
C LYS A 307 6.30 14.34 18.34
N LEU A 308 5.58 13.23 18.51
CA LEU A 308 4.21 13.24 19.04
C LEU A 308 4.17 13.79 20.48
N MET A 309 5.10 13.38 21.32
CA MET A 309 5.21 13.93 22.69
C MET A 309 5.56 15.41 22.68
N GLY A 310 6.51 15.83 21.83
CA GLY A 310 6.93 17.22 21.72
C GLY A 310 5.83 18.15 21.16
N ASP A 311 5.08 17.70 20.15
CA ASP A 311 3.95 18.47 19.62
C ASP A 311 2.81 18.58 20.63
N PHE A 312 2.56 17.50 21.38
CA PHE A 312 1.57 17.53 22.44
C PHE A 312 1.94 18.52 23.55
N GLN A 313 3.20 18.52 23.99
CA GLN A 313 3.67 19.49 24.99
C GLN A 313 3.49 20.93 24.51
N LYS A 314 3.83 21.22 23.25
CA LYS A 314 3.59 22.54 22.65
C LYS A 314 2.11 22.91 22.64
N PHE A 315 1.23 21.96 22.33
CA PHE A 315 -0.20 22.19 22.36
C PHE A 315 -0.68 22.58 23.76
N ILE A 316 -0.16 21.95 24.81
CA ILE A 316 -0.46 22.31 26.20
C ILE A 316 0.06 23.70 26.55
N ASP A 317 1.30 24.00 26.18
CA ASP A 317 1.93 25.30 26.45
C ASP A 317 1.19 26.46 25.74
N GLU A 318 0.61 26.21 24.57
CA GLU A 318 -0.23 27.16 23.82
C GLU A 318 -1.65 27.29 24.37
N ASN A 319 -2.11 26.32 25.19
CA ASN A 319 -3.47 26.25 25.73
C ASN A 319 -3.50 26.11 27.27
N PRO A 320 -2.78 26.95 28.04
CA PRO A 320 -2.58 26.77 29.48
C PRO A 320 -3.88 26.93 30.29
N HIS A 321 -4.88 27.63 29.75
CA HIS A 321 -6.19 27.81 30.38
C HIS A 321 -7.02 26.53 30.46
N PHE A 322 -6.57 25.47 29.80
CA PHE A 322 -7.32 24.23 29.66
C PHE A 322 -6.66 23.03 30.38
N THR A 323 -5.54 23.25 31.06
CA THR A 323 -4.81 22.21 31.78
C THR A 323 -4.57 22.60 33.23
N ASN A 324 -4.93 21.73 34.17
CA ASN A 324 -4.51 21.92 35.57
C ASN A 324 -2.99 21.72 35.65
N SER A 325 -2.28 22.76 36.06
CA SER A 325 -0.81 22.88 36.03
C SER A 325 -0.03 21.93 36.97
N GLU A 326 -0.66 20.87 37.50
CA GLU A 326 -0.08 19.92 38.46
C GLU A 326 0.15 18.50 37.90
N ALA A 327 -0.21 18.23 36.63
CA ALA A 327 0.04 16.93 36.01
C ALA A 327 1.45 16.85 35.38
N ASP A 328 2.19 15.80 35.72
CA ASP A 328 3.51 15.52 35.14
C ASP A 328 3.39 15.19 33.64
N ALA A 329 3.56 16.20 32.79
CA ALA A 329 3.26 16.16 31.35
C ALA A 329 4.21 15.26 30.52
N THR A 330 5.17 14.61 31.16
CA THR A 330 6.16 13.75 30.51
C THR A 330 5.74 12.29 30.34
N SER A 331 4.58 11.87 30.86
CA SER A 331 4.11 10.49 30.73
C SER A 331 2.92 10.35 29.77
N LEU A 332 2.93 9.30 28.93
CA LEU A 332 1.85 9.00 27.98
C LEU A 332 0.47 8.86 28.65
N ASN A 333 0.45 8.37 29.89
CA ASN A 333 -0.78 8.25 30.68
C ASN A 333 -1.28 9.62 31.16
N ALA A 334 -0.39 10.52 31.59
CA ALA A 334 -0.76 11.88 31.94
C ALA A 334 -1.30 12.65 30.72
N ILE A 335 -0.74 12.41 29.53
CA ILE A 335 -1.23 12.96 28.26
C ILE A 335 -2.65 12.47 27.97
N LYS A 336 -2.90 11.15 28.08
CA LYS A 336 -4.24 10.55 27.95
C LYS A 336 -5.23 11.16 28.95
N ASP A 337 -4.81 11.37 30.19
CA ASP A 337 -5.67 11.90 31.25
C ASP A 337 -6.02 13.37 31.05
N MET A 338 -5.05 14.17 30.59
CA MET A 338 -5.22 15.59 30.31
C MET A 338 -6.14 15.84 29.10
N LEU A 339 -6.02 15.00 28.08
CA LEU A 339 -6.92 14.99 26.93
C LEU A 339 -8.39 14.80 27.33
N ALA A 340 -8.69 14.18 28.48
CA ALA A 340 -10.06 14.04 28.95
C ALA A 340 -10.77 15.37 29.28
N GLY A 341 -10.02 16.44 29.60
CA GLY A 341 -10.57 17.74 30.01
C GLY A 341 -10.97 18.70 28.88
N LEU A 342 -10.77 18.35 27.60
CA LEU A 342 -10.82 19.28 26.47
C LEU A 342 -11.97 19.04 25.47
N PRO A 343 -13.23 19.42 25.78
CA PRO A 343 -14.37 19.15 24.89
C PRO A 343 -14.33 19.94 23.57
N GLN A 344 -13.66 21.10 23.52
CA GLN A 344 -13.57 21.93 22.32
C GLN A 344 -12.57 21.40 21.27
N PHE A 345 -11.71 20.43 21.63
CA PHE A 345 -10.66 19.88 20.76
C PHE A 345 -10.83 18.38 20.52
N GLN A 346 -12.06 17.89 20.51
CA GLN A 346 -12.37 16.45 20.47
C GLN A 346 -11.76 15.72 19.26
N GLU A 347 -11.81 16.28 18.04
CA GLU A 347 -11.22 15.66 16.85
C GLU A 347 -9.70 15.50 16.96
N MET A 348 -9.02 16.57 17.39
CA MET A 348 -7.56 16.55 17.55
C MET A 348 -7.15 15.62 18.70
N LYS A 349 -7.89 15.62 19.81
CA LYS A 349 -7.73 14.66 20.90
C LYS A 349 -7.81 13.22 20.43
N GLU A 350 -8.83 12.91 19.62
CA GLU A 350 -9.03 11.56 19.09
C GLU A 350 -7.86 11.15 18.19
N ALA A 351 -7.39 12.05 17.31
CA ALA A 351 -6.24 11.78 16.44
C ALA A 351 -4.93 11.55 17.23
N TYR A 352 -4.61 12.41 18.21
CA TYR A 352 -3.43 12.18 19.07
C TYR A 352 -3.54 10.89 19.88
N SER A 353 -4.72 10.62 20.46
CA SER A 353 -4.95 9.40 21.24
C SER A 353 -4.74 8.14 20.39
N LEU A 354 -5.26 8.15 19.16
CA LEU A 354 -5.08 7.08 18.17
C LEU A 354 -3.59 6.80 17.93
N HIS A 355 -2.81 7.83 17.58
CA HIS A 355 -1.41 7.63 17.23
C HIS A 355 -0.51 7.27 18.40
N LEU A 356 -0.77 7.84 19.59
CA LEU A 356 -0.06 7.46 20.81
C LEU A 356 -0.36 6.00 21.19
N ASN A 357 -1.61 5.56 21.08
CA ASN A 357 -2.00 4.16 21.33
C ASN A 357 -1.32 3.22 20.34
N MET A 358 -1.39 3.51 19.04
CA MET A 358 -0.72 2.70 18.01
C MET A 358 0.78 2.60 18.25
N ALA A 359 1.45 3.72 18.56
CA ALA A 359 2.88 3.74 18.83
C ALA A 359 3.22 2.93 20.09
N GLN A 360 2.43 3.07 21.16
CA GLN A 360 2.63 2.30 22.39
C GLN A 360 2.44 0.80 22.16
N GLU A 361 1.39 0.38 21.45
CA GLU A 361 1.16 -1.03 21.13
C GLU A 361 2.27 -1.60 20.26
N CYS A 362 2.74 -0.86 19.25
CA CYS A 362 3.91 -1.25 18.46
C CYS A 362 5.14 -1.47 19.34
N MET A 363 5.41 -0.57 20.30
CA MET A 363 6.56 -0.69 21.19
C MET A 363 6.41 -1.82 22.20
N ASN A 364 5.19 -2.11 22.66
CA ASN A 364 4.92 -3.28 23.50
C ASN A 364 5.26 -4.56 22.74
N ILE A 365 4.78 -4.71 21.50
CA ILE A 365 5.09 -5.87 20.66
C ILE A 365 6.59 -5.94 20.37
N PHE A 366 7.22 -4.81 20.04
CA PHE A 366 8.66 -4.72 19.78
C PHE A 366 9.51 -5.29 20.92
N GLN A 367 9.16 -4.99 22.17
CA GLN A 367 9.86 -5.53 23.34
C GLN A 367 9.46 -6.99 23.64
N HIS A 368 8.16 -7.28 23.67
CA HIS A 368 7.66 -8.60 24.05
C HIS A 368 8.06 -9.69 23.07
N HIS A 369 8.09 -9.41 21.77
CA HIS A 369 8.46 -10.38 20.72
C HIS A 369 9.96 -10.38 20.41
N LYS A 370 10.78 -9.68 21.22
CA LYS A 370 12.23 -9.54 21.02
C LYS A 370 12.62 -9.10 19.60
N LEU A 371 11.85 -8.18 19.03
CA LEU A 371 12.14 -7.64 17.69
C LEU A 371 13.53 -6.98 17.57
N PRO A 372 14.14 -6.35 18.60
CA PRO A 372 15.54 -5.91 18.53
C PRO A 372 16.51 -7.02 18.13
N ASP A 373 16.39 -8.19 18.76
CA ASP A 373 17.29 -9.31 18.58
C ASP A 373 17.12 -9.93 17.18
N ILE A 374 15.85 -10.09 16.77
CA ILE A 374 15.50 -10.54 15.42
C ILE A 374 16.04 -9.57 14.38
N ALA A 375 15.75 -8.28 14.53
CA ALA A 375 16.12 -7.27 13.55
C ALA A 375 17.63 -7.12 13.39
N SER A 376 18.43 -7.25 14.46
CA SER A 376 19.90 -7.23 14.32
C SER A 376 20.39 -8.33 13.36
N VAL A 377 19.82 -9.54 13.48
CA VAL A 377 20.12 -10.66 12.58
C VAL A 377 19.52 -10.42 11.19
N GLU A 378 18.26 -10.00 11.07
CA GLU A 378 17.64 -9.70 9.77
C GLU A 378 18.42 -8.67 8.98
N GLN A 379 18.84 -7.56 9.62
CA GLN A 379 19.66 -6.53 8.99
C GLN A 379 21.01 -7.08 8.51
N SER A 380 21.60 -8.01 9.27
CA SER A 380 22.84 -8.69 8.88
C SER A 380 22.65 -9.64 7.70
N LEU A 381 21.52 -10.35 7.64
CA LEU A 381 21.15 -11.21 6.51
C LEU A 381 20.83 -10.38 5.26
N ALA A 382 20.11 -9.28 5.42
CA ALA A 382 19.63 -8.42 4.35
C ALA A 382 20.75 -7.60 3.69
N THR A 383 21.63 -7.01 4.50
CA THR A 383 22.75 -6.17 4.01
C THR A 383 24.00 -6.99 3.71
N GLY A 384 24.09 -8.21 4.24
CA GLY A 384 25.31 -9.03 4.22
C GLY A 384 26.41 -8.50 5.14
N LEU A 385 26.12 -7.54 6.01
CA LEU A 385 27.06 -6.88 6.92
C LEU A 385 26.51 -6.83 8.36
N ASP A 386 27.36 -7.03 9.36
CA ASP A 386 27.04 -6.77 10.77
C ASP A 386 27.02 -5.25 11.07
N GLU A 387 26.68 -4.89 12.30
CA GLU A 387 26.56 -3.49 12.77
C GLU A 387 27.87 -2.69 12.61
N ASP A 388 29.03 -3.37 12.58
CA ASP A 388 30.35 -2.81 12.31
C ASP A 388 30.66 -2.67 10.80
N PHE A 389 29.68 -2.94 9.93
CA PHE A 389 29.83 -3.01 8.47
C PHE A 389 30.86 -4.05 8.02
N ARG A 390 30.99 -5.15 8.76
CA ARG A 390 31.87 -6.29 8.44
C ARG A 390 31.04 -7.51 8.07
N LYS A 391 31.69 -8.50 7.46
CA LYS A 391 31.01 -9.76 7.14
C LYS A 391 30.58 -10.47 8.43
N PRO A 392 29.27 -10.79 8.60
CA PRO A 392 28.78 -11.38 9.83
C PRO A 392 29.39 -12.76 10.07
N LYS A 393 29.71 -13.05 11.33
CA LYS A 393 30.26 -14.33 11.80
C LYS A 393 29.23 -15.09 12.62
N ASN A 394 29.28 -16.42 12.56
CA ASN A 394 28.41 -17.31 13.33
C ASN A 394 26.90 -17.02 13.16
N ILE A 395 26.50 -16.51 12.00
CA ILE A 395 25.11 -16.11 11.75
C ILE A 395 24.13 -17.28 11.85
N ALA A 396 24.58 -18.50 11.50
CA ALA A 396 23.79 -19.71 11.66
C ALA A 396 23.46 -20.00 13.13
N ASP A 397 24.45 -19.86 14.03
CA ASP A 397 24.26 -20.09 15.46
C ASP A 397 23.31 -19.03 16.07
N GLN A 398 23.39 -17.78 15.59
CA GLN A 398 22.48 -16.71 16.00
C GLN A 398 21.05 -17.01 15.56
N VAL A 399 20.84 -17.40 14.30
CA VAL A 399 19.52 -17.80 13.79
C VAL A 399 18.96 -18.96 14.61
N VAL A 400 19.73 -20.04 14.83
CA VAL A 400 19.26 -21.21 15.59
C VAL A 400 18.85 -20.86 17.02
N ARG A 401 19.57 -19.93 17.69
CA ARG A 401 19.19 -19.46 19.03
C ARG A 401 17.87 -18.70 19.04
N LEU A 402 17.64 -17.83 18.05
CA LEU A 402 16.38 -17.08 17.94
C LEU A 402 15.20 -17.99 17.62
N LEU A 403 15.41 -19.04 16.80
CA LEU A 403 14.35 -20.00 16.46
C LEU A 403 13.86 -20.81 17.67
N ASP A 404 14.67 -20.91 18.74
CA ASP A 404 14.35 -21.63 19.98
C ASP A 404 13.72 -20.71 21.06
N ASP A 405 13.66 -19.39 20.84
CA ASP A 405 13.16 -18.45 21.84
C ASP A 405 11.63 -18.44 21.87
N GLU A 406 11.05 -18.77 23.03
CA GLU A 406 9.60 -18.83 23.24
C GLU A 406 8.89 -17.49 23.01
N ASN A 407 9.59 -16.36 23.12
CA ASN A 407 9.01 -15.04 22.88
C ASN A 407 8.90 -14.69 21.39
N ILE A 408 9.56 -15.45 20.52
CA ILE A 408 9.55 -15.22 19.07
C ILE A 408 8.46 -16.09 18.44
N GLY A 409 7.48 -15.45 17.80
CA GLY A 409 6.31 -16.13 17.24
C GLY A 409 6.61 -16.96 15.98
N PRO A 410 5.72 -17.91 15.60
CA PRO A 410 5.90 -18.75 14.42
C PRO A 410 6.12 -17.98 13.11
N SER A 411 5.40 -16.86 12.93
CA SER A 411 5.52 -16.05 11.72
C SER A 411 6.91 -15.43 11.58
N ASP A 412 7.48 -14.91 12.68
CA ASP A 412 8.81 -14.30 12.69
C ASP A 412 9.91 -15.35 12.51
N ARG A 413 9.74 -16.54 13.10
CA ARG A 413 10.64 -17.68 12.88
C ARG A 413 10.69 -18.06 11.39
N LEU A 414 9.53 -18.14 10.73
CA LEU A 414 9.46 -18.47 9.31
C LEU A 414 10.13 -17.40 8.44
N ARG A 415 9.85 -16.11 8.70
CA ARG A 415 10.51 -14.97 8.03
C ARG A 415 12.02 -15.03 8.17
N LEU A 416 12.52 -15.31 9.38
CA LEU A 416 13.96 -15.44 9.66
C LEU A 416 14.59 -16.60 8.89
N ILE A 417 13.91 -17.75 8.80
CA ILE A 417 14.37 -18.89 7.98
C ILE A 417 14.42 -18.52 6.50
N MET A 418 13.38 -17.87 5.97
CA MET A 418 13.34 -17.41 4.57
C MET A 418 14.50 -16.46 4.26
N LEU A 419 14.72 -15.44 5.10
CA LEU A 419 15.84 -14.49 4.97
C LEU A 419 17.19 -15.20 5.04
N TYR A 420 17.35 -16.17 5.95
CA TYR A 420 18.59 -16.94 6.07
C TYR A 420 18.88 -17.75 4.80
N ILE A 421 17.87 -18.41 4.23
CA ILE A 421 18.04 -19.20 2.99
C ILE A 421 18.40 -18.29 1.81
N ILE A 422 17.73 -17.15 1.67
CA ILE A 422 18.03 -16.13 0.65
C ILE A 422 19.48 -15.66 0.80
N PHE A 423 19.91 -15.29 2.02
CA PHE A 423 21.28 -14.87 2.31
C PHE A 423 22.32 -15.95 1.97
N ARG A 424 22.01 -17.23 2.25
CA ARG A 424 22.91 -18.36 1.95
C ARG A 424 22.90 -18.76 0.48
N ASN A 425 22.04 -18.15 -0.34
CA ASN A 425 21.79 -18.49 -1.73
C ASN A 425 21.54 -20.00 -1.88
N GLY A 426 20.59 -20.49 -1.09
CA GLY A 426 20.21 -21.90 -0.98
C GLY A 426 21.01 -22.69 0.06
N ILE A 427 20.37 -23.70 0.64
CA ILE A 427 20.97 -24.66 1.58
C ILE A 427 20.59 -26.09 1.22
N ILE A 428 21.05 -27.07 1.99
CA ILE A 428 20.71 -28.48 1.76
C ILE A 428 19.25 -28.71 2.19
N SER A 429 18.48 -29.50 1.44
CA SER A 429 17.04 -29.72 1.70
C SER A 429 16.78 -30.27 3.10
N GLU A 430 17.63 -31.19 3.58
CA GLU A 430 17.55 -31.75 4.93
C GLU A 430 17.79 -30.68 6.01
N ASP A 431 18.59 -29.65 5.74
CA ASP A 431 18.81 -28.55 6.69
C ASP A 431 17.58 -27.65 6.81
N ILE A 432 16.81 -27.46 5.73
CA ILE A 432 15.53 -26.73 5.79
C ILE A 432 14.58 -27.46 6.74
N GLN A 433 14.45 -28.79 6.60
CA GLN A 433 13.58 -29.59 7.45
C GLN A 433 14.03 -29.56 8.93
N ARG A 434 15.34 -29.57 9.19
CA ARG A 434 15.89 -29.41 10.55
C ARG A 434 15.58 -28.03 11.13
N LEU A 435 15.70 -26.97 10.35
CA LEU A 435 15.38 -25.60 10.80
C LEU A 435 13.89 -25.47 11.14
N LEU A 436 13.00 -26.01 10.30
CA LEU A 436 11.55 -26.02 10.57
C LEU A 436 11.22 -26.80 11.85
N ALA A 437 11.80 -27.99 12.01
CA ALA A 437 11.60 -28.82 13.20
C ALA A 437 12.13 -28.12 14.47
N HIS A 438 13.32 -27.53 14.41
CA HIS A 438 13.91 -26.77 15.52
C HIS A 438 13.06 -25.55 15.89
N ALA A 439 12.52 -24.85 14.89
CA ALA A 439 11.62 -23.71 15.08
C ALA A 439 10.20 -24.10 15.54
N SER A 440 9.92 -25.41 15.71
CA SER A 440 8.58 -25.95 16.00
C SER A 440 7.51 -25.53 14.99
N LEU A 441 7.89 -25.38 13.71
CA LEU A 441 6.99 -25.01 12.63
C LEU A 441 6.40 -26.27 11.95
N PRO A 442 5.11 -26.25 11.57
CA PRO A 442 4.52 -27.33 10.79
C PRO A 442 5.29 -27.55 9.47
N PRO A 443 5.46 -28.80 9.00
CA PRO A 443 6.14 -29.07 7.73
C PRO A 443 5.53 -28.35 6.52
N GLN A 444 4.23 -28.04 6.57
CA GLN A 444 3.49 -27.32 5.54
C GLN A 444 4.02 -25.88 5.34
N GLU A 445 4.60 -25.26 6.36
CA GLU A 445 5.25 -23.95 6.23
C GLU A 445 6.47 -24.00 5.28
N GLY A 446 7.04 -25.20 5.07
CA GLY A 446 8.08 -25.44 4.08
C GLY A 446 7.62 -25.18 2.64
N GLU A 447 6.31 -25.20 2.35
CA GLU A 447 5.78 -24.85 1.03
C GLU A 447 6.04 -23.38 0.69
N ALA A 448 5.87 -22.46 1.64
CA ALA A 448 6.16 -21.05 1.42
C ALA A 448 7.66 -20.83 1.13
N ILE A 449 8.54 -21.57 1.80
CA ILE A 449 9.98 -21.54 1.52
C ILE A 449 10.27 -22.05 0.11
N ALA A 450 9.71 -23.20 -0.28
CA ALA A 450 9.91 -23.78 -1.61
C ALA A 450 9.39 -22.87 -2.72
N ASN A 451 8.22 -22.26 -2.52
CA ASN A 451 7.56 -21.42 -3.52
C ASN A 451 8.31 -20.11 -3.83
N LEU A 452 9.27 -19.70 -3.00
CA LEU A 452 10.18 -18.60 -3.34
C LEU A 452 10.99 -18.87 -4.63
N GLU A 453 11.18 -20.14 -5.03
CA GLU A 453 11.79 -20.47 -6.32
C GLU A 453 10.98 -19.92 -7.50
N LEU A 454 9.65 -19.82 -7.39
CA LEU A 454 8.77 -19.23 -8.41
C LEU A 454 8.98 -17.71 -8.57
N LEU A 455 9.65 -17.10 -7.60
CA LEU A 455 10.05 -15.69 -7.57
C LEU A 455 11.56 -15.51 -7.82
N GLY A 456 12.27 -16.57 -8.19
CA GLY A 456 13.68 -16.53 -8.58
C GLY A 456 14.69 -16.75 -7.46
N ALA A 457 14.24 -17.07 -6.23
CA ALA A 457 15.15 -17.45 -5.16
C ALA A 457 15.85 -18.78 -5.45
N GLN A 458 17.05 -18.96 -4.91
CA GLN A 458 17.65 -20.29 -4.79
C GLN A 458 17.37 -20.83 -3.40
N ILE A 459 16.61 -21.92 -3.32
CA ILE A 459 16.23 -22.51 -2.03
C ILE A 459 17.11 -23.69 -1.70
N THR A 460 17.35 -24.56 -2.68
CA THR A 460 18.20 -25.74 -2.50
C THR A 460 19.52 -25.65 -3.27
N LYS A 461 20.56 -26.30 -2.74
CA LYS A 461 21.83 -26.55 -3.46
C LYS A 461 22.40 -27.91 -3.12
N ALA A 462 23.09 -28.52 -4.08
CA ALA A 462 23.78 -29.79 -3.85
C ALA A 462 25.09 -29.57 -3.09
N LEU A 463 25.54 -30.58 -2.35
CA LEU A 463 26.79 -30.52 -1.57
C LEU A 463 28.03 -30.24 -2.44
N LYS A 464 27.97 -30.62 -3.73
CA LYS A 464 29.04 -30.45 -4.71
C LYS A 464 28.97 -29.12 -5.46
N ASP A 465 27.91 -28.33 -5.29
CA ASP A 465 27.79 -27.06 -5.99
C ASP A 465 28.85 -26.07 -5.49
N PRO A 466 29.51 -25.32 -6.39
CA PRO A 466 30.46 -24.32 -5.98
C PRO A 466 29.76 -23.27 -5.11
N ARG A 467 30.46 -22.76 -4.09
CA ARG A 467 29.96 -21.65 -3.27
C ARG A 467 29.91 -20.38 -4.13
N THR A 468 28.78 -20.16 -4.80
CA THR A 468 28.52 -18.93 -5.55
C THR A 468 27.85 -17.91 -4.63
N THR A 469 28.50 -16.75 -4.47
CA THR A 469 27.87 -15.60 -3.83
C THR A 469 26.97 -14.94 -4.86
N ALA A 470 25.70 -14.72 -4.52
CA ALA A 470 24.78 -13.98 -5.37
C ALA A 470 25.37 -12.57 -5.60
N GLN A 471 25.41 -12.15 -6.87
CA GLN A 471 25.85 -10.80 -7.20
C GLN A 471 24.73 -9.83 -6.82
N PRO A 472 24.99 -8.80 -6.01
CA PRO A 472 23.96 -7.84 -5.65
C PRO A 472 23.51 -7.07 -6.90
N LEU A 473 22.23 -6.71 -6.93
CA LEU A 473 21.63 -5.99 -8.06
C LEU A 473 22.27 -4.60 -8.25
N PHE A 474 22.51 -3.91 -7.13
CA PHE A 474 23.19 -2.63 -7.07
C PHE A 474 24.50 -2.74 -6.27
N PRO A 475 25.52 -1.93 -6.58
CA PRO A 475 26.74 -1.89 -5.78
C PRO A 475 26.44 -1.53 -4.31
N PRO A 476 27.04 -2.22 -3.33
CA PRO A 476 26.89 -1.85 -1.93
C PRO A 476 27.31 -0.39 -1.70
N LYS A 477 26.48 0.37 -0.99
CA LYS A 477 26.86 1.72 -0.56
C LYS A 477 28.03 1.63 0.42
N THR A 478 28.97 2.58 0.32
CA THR A 478 30.07 2.69 1.29
C THR A 478 29.52 2.94 2.68
N ALA A 479 30.12 2.33 3.71
CA ALA A 479 29.73 2.54 5.10
C ALA A 479 29.67 4.05 5.43
N PRO A 480 28.62 4.54 6.09
CA PRO A 480 28.51 5.92 6.52
C PRO A 480 29.72 6.31 7.39
N THR A 481 30.24 7.53 7.21
CA THR A 481 31.39 8.03 7.98
C THR A 481 31.05 8.33 9.44
N ALA A 482 29.77 8.60 9.72
CA ALA A 482 29.24 8.76 11.07
C ALA A 482 28.36 7.55 11.41
N GLN A 483 28.76 6.79 12.43
CA GLN A 483 27.96 5.71 12.99
C GLN A 483 26.80 6.36 13.77
N SER A 484 25.57 6.18 13.31
CA SER A 484 24.42 6.38 14.17
C SER A 484 24.04 5.03 14.74
N GLU A 485 24.52 4.71 15.93
CA GLU A 485 24.06 3.54 16.70
C GLU A 485 22.52 3.54 16.81
N GLU A 486 21.90 4.72 16.76
CA GLU A 486 20.45 4.92 16.88
C GLU A 486 19.62 4.24 15.78
N TYR A 487 20.21 3.89 14.63
CA TYR A 487 19.52 3.24 13.51
C TYR A 487 20.17 1.92 13.08
N ALA A 488 20.91 1.26 13.98
CA ALA A 488 21.58 -0.02 13.70
C ALA A 488 20.60 -1.13 13.23
N LEU A 489 19.34 -1.05 13.66
CA LEU A 489 18.25 -1.96 13.28
C LEU A 489 17.53 -1.58 11.98
N SER A 490 17.98 -0.56 11.25
CA SER A 490 17.32 -0.04 10.03
C SER A 490 18.34 0.34 8.95
N ARG A 491 19.26 -0.59 8.66
CA ARG A 491 20.36 -0.41 7.70
C ARG A 491 19.98 -0.77 6.26
N TYR A 492 19.05 -1.71 6.09
CA TYR A 492 18.57 -2.17 4.81
C TYR A 492 17.87 -1.04 4.04
N GLU A 493 18.20 -0.89 2.77
CA GLU A 493 17.50 -0.03 1.84
C GLU A 493 16.82 -0.89 0.77
N PRO A 494 15.51 -0.73 0.53
CA PRO A 494 14.82 -1.46 -0.54
C PRO A 494 15.50 -1.24 -1.89
N MET A 495 15.58 -2.30 -2.72
CA MET A 495 16.23 -2.21 -4.03
C MET A 495 15.57 -1.15 -4.93
N LEU A 496 14.26 -0.92 -4.75
CA LEU A 496 13.53 0.17 -5.40
C LEU A 496 14.13 1.55 -5.10
N LYS A 497 14.60 1.81 -3.87
CA LYS A 497 15.26 3.08 -3.52
C LYS A 497 16.54 3.27 -4.32
N LEU A 498 17.37 2.23 -4.39
CA LEU A 498 18.64 2.25 -5.12
C LEU A 498 18.41 2.47 -6.62
N MET A 499 17.41 1.76 -7.18
CA MET A 499 16.96 1.94 -8.56
C MET A 499 16.54 3.40 -8.83
N LEU A 500 15.70 3.98 -7.97
CA LEU A 500 15.23 5.36 -8.10
C LEU A 500 16.36 6.39 -8.00
N GLU A 501 17.33 6.18 -7.10
CA GLU A 501 18.50 7.04 -7.00
C GLU A 501 19.35 7.03 -8.27
N ASP A 502 19.52 5.87 -8.91
CA ASP A 502 20.28 5.75 -10.15
C ASP A 502 19.51 6.27 -11.37
N ILE A 503 18.18 6.17 -11.39
CA ILE A 503 17.34 6.88 -12.37
C ILE A 503 17.53 8.38 -12.24
N ALA A 504 17.45 8.92 -11.02
CA ALA A 504 17.57 10.35 -10.78
C ALA A 504 18.92 10.93 -11.22
N LYS A 505 19.97 10.10 -11.23
CA LYS A 505 21.34 10.42 -11.71
C LYS A 505 21.56 10.16 -13.20
N GLY A 506 20.64 9.49 -13.91
CA GLY A 506 20.88 9.02 -15.28
C GLY A 506 21.95 7.93 -15.37
N ALA A 507 22.01 7.05 -14.37
CA ALA A 507 23.02 6.00 -14.22
C ALA A 507 22.42 4.58 -14.10
N LEU A 508 21.09 4.42 -14.21
CA LEU A 508 20.45 3.12 -14.11
C LEU A 508 20.86 2.22 -15.28
N ASP A 509 21.41 1.03 -14.96
CA ASP A 509 21.92 0.06 -15.93
C ASP A 509 20.89 -0.29 -17.02
N GLN A 510 21.29 -0.17 -18.28
CA GLN A 510 20.40 -0.42 -19.42
C GLN A 510 20.28 -1.90 -19.78
N ILE A 511 21.16 -2.76 -19.27
CA ILE A 511 21.07 -4.22 -19.50
C ILE A 511 20.00 -4.81 -18.58
N THR A 512 20.08 -4.47 -17.29
CA THR A 512 19.13 -4.92 -16.27
C THR A 512 17.84 -4.10 -16.24
N PHE A 513 17.87 -2.83 -16.66
CA PHE A 513 16.68 -1.99 -16.83
C PHE A 513 16.60 -1.39 -18.24
N PRO A 514 16.41 -2.23 -19.28
CA PRO A 514 16.26 -1.79 -20.67
C PRO A 514 15.08 -0.85 -20.88
N TYR A 515 15.15 -0.07 -21.96
CA TYR A 515 14.01 0.64 -22.53
C TYR A 515 13.17 -0.31 -23.42
N THR A 516 11.87 -0.06 -23.53
CA THR A 516 11.01 -0.64 -24.58
C THR A 516 11.38 -0.08 -25.94
N VAL A 517 11.51 1.25 -26.01
CA VAL A 517 11.92 2.03 -27.17
C VAL A 517 13.18 2.81 -26.77
N PRO A 518 14.37 2.46 -27.32
CA PRO A 518 15.60 3.17 -27.01
C PRO A 518 15.50 4.66 -27.38
N PRO A 519 15.95 5.59 -26.52
CA PRO A 519 15.97 7.00 -26.86
C PRO A 519 16.91 7.26 -28.06
N LEU A 520 16.46 8.11 -28.99
CA LEU A 520 17.22 8.48 -30.19
C LEU A 520 18.43 9.36 -29.89
N ASP A 521 18.39 10.12 -28.79
CA ASP A 521 19.45 11.03 -28.36
C ASP A 521 19.76 10.82 -26.88
N ASN A 522 21.01 10.45 -26.58
CA ASN A 522 21.51 10.27 -25.20
C ASN A 522 21.93 11.60 -24.56
N SER A 523 21.72 12.74 -25.23
CA SER A 523 22.12 14.07 -24.77
C SER A 523 21.58 14.44 -23.37
N GLU A 524 20.34 14.06 -23.03
CA GLU A 524 19.77 14.29 -21.69
C GLU A 524 20.47 13.47 -20.58
N GLU A 525 20.83 12.21 -20.89
CA GLU A 525 21.51 11.32 -19.94
C GLU A 525 22.97 11.76 -19.75
N LEU A 526 23.63 12.20 -20.83
CA LEU A 526 24.95 12.85 -20.78
C LEU A 526 24.92 14.17 -20.00
N ALA A 527 23.86 14.97 -20.15
CA ALA A 527 23.67 16.22 -19.42
C ALA A 527 23.45 15.97 -17.92
N ALA A 528 22.65 14.96 -17.55
CA ALA A 528 22.46 14.54 -16.16
C ALA A 528 23.77 14.06 -15.52
N GLN A 529 24.58 13.28 -16.24
CA GLN A 529 25.91 12.85 -15.80
C GLN A 529 26.89 14.05 -15.65
N SER A 530 26.78 15.06 -16.52
CA SER A 530 27.63 16.26 -16.45
C SER A 530 27.30 17.18 -15.26
N GLN A 531 26.07 17.18 -14.75
CA GLN A 531 25.67 17.91 -13.54
C GLN A 531 26.04 17.18 -12.23
N ALA A 532 26.29 15.88 -12.29
CA ALA A 532 26.85 15.12 -11.16
C ALA A 532 28.37 15.35 -10.98
N SER A 533 29.03 16.04 -11.91
CA SER A 533 30.44 16.40 -11.81
C SER A 533 30.64 17.64 -10.92
N LEU A 534 31.46 17.50 -9.87
CA LEU A 534 31.83 18.58 -8.94
C LEU A 534 32.53 19.78 -9.59
N ARG A 535 32.87 19.71 -10.89
CA ARG A 535 33.55 20.77 -11.63
C ARG A 535 32.62 21.79 -12.29
N SER A 536 31.31 21.52 -12.35
CA SER A 536 30.31 22.37 -13.06
C SER A 536 29.17 22.88 -12.15
N ALA A 537 29.12 22.49 -10.88
CA ALA A 537 28.08 22.90 -9.95
C ALA A 537 28.17 24.41 -9.65
N LYS A 538 27.26 25.21 -10.20
CA LYS A 538 27.10 26.62 -9.80
C LYS A 538 26.62 26.68 -8.33
N PRO A 539 27.10 27.64 -7.52
CA PRO A 539 26.76 27.74 -6.11
C PRO A 539 25.25 27.97 -5.89
N THR A 540 24.67 27.23 -4.94
CA THR A 540 23.23 27.14 -4.66
C THR A 540 22.61 28.38 -3.98
N TRP A 541 23.39 29.41 -3.66
CA TRP A 541 22.91 30.61 -2.96
C TRP A 541 22.15 31.61 -3.86
N ALA A 542 22.15 31.41 -5.18
CA ALA A 542 21.58 32.35 -6.16
C ALA A 542 20.15 32.01 -6.64
N LYS A 543 19.44 31.05 -6.02
CA LYS A 543 18.03 30.79 -6.39
C LYS A 543 17.11 31.80 -5.69
N ASN A 544 16.72 32.84 -6.42
CA ASN A 544 15.66 33.75 -6.01
C ASN A 544 14.33 33.02 -5.81
N ARG A 545 13.69 33.27 -4.66
CA ARG A 545 12.32 32.87 -4.30
C ARG A 545 11.31 33.59 -5.20
N THR A 546 11.05 33.04 -6.37
CA THR A 546 9.90 33.39 -7.20
C THR A 546 9.17 32.10 -7.53
N SER A 547 7.84 32.12 -7.35
CA SER A 547 6.91 31.00 -7.46
C SER A 547 6.79 30.45 -8.88
N THR A 548 7.81 29.73 -9.36
CA THR A 548 7.76 28.96 -10.60
C THR A 548 7.39 27.52 -10.26
N VAL A 549 6.32 27.00 -10.85
CA VAL A 549 5.97 25.57 -10.89
C VAL A 549 7.26 24.76 -10.99
N GLU A 550 7.59 24.00 -9.95
CA GLU A 550 8.88 23.30 -9.90
C GLU A 550 8.96 22.32 -11.08
N ASN A 551 9.95 22.52 -11.95
CA ASN A 551 10.18 21.77 -13.18
C ASN A 551 10.69 20.34 -12.91
N ARG A 552 9.98 19.57 -12.08
CA ARG A 552 10.37 18.25 -11.59
C ARG A 552 9.97 17.20 -12.60
N GLN A 553 10.93 16.40 -13.05
CA GLN A 553 10.65 15.22 -13.86
C GLN A 553 9.80 14.23 -13.05
N ARG A 554 8.76 13.68 -13.69
CA ARG A 554 7.91 12.64 -13.09
C ARG A 554 8.54 11.26 -13.31
N ILE A 555 8.59 10.46 -12.26
CA ILE A 555 9.05 9.07 -12.30
C ILE A 555 7.90 8.22 -11.76
N ILE A 556 7.40 7.31 -12.59
CA ILE A 556 6.35 6.36 -12.21
C ILE A 556 7.01 5.00 -12.08
N VAL A 557 6.75 4.28 -10.99
CA VAL A 557 7.18 2.89 -10.82
C VAL A 557 5.96 2.02 -10.69
N PHE A 558 5.81 1.01 -11.54
CA PHE A 558 4.80 -0.03 -11.36
C PHE A 558 5.43 -1.30 -10.79
N MET A 559 4.86 -1.80 -9.71
CA MET A 559 5.30 -3.00 -9.01
C MET A 559 4.29 -4.13 -9.13
N ALA A 560 4.59 -5.10 -9.99
CA ALA A 560 3.74 -6.25 -10.23
C ALA A 560 3.84 -7.27 -9.08
N GLY A 561 2.70 -7.67 -8.53
CA GLY A 561 2.66 -8.58 -7.38
C GLY A 561 2.76 -7.89 -6.02
N GLY A 562 2.49 -6.60 -5.95
CA GLY A 562 2.36 -5.89 -4.67
C GLY A 562 3.64 -5.20 -4.21
N ALA A 563 3.49 -4.11 -3.46
CA ALA A 563 4.61 -3.30 -2.96
C ALA A 563 4.54 -3.17 -1.44
N THR A 564 5.67 -2.95 -0.78
CA THR A 564 5.73 -2.74 0.67
C THR A 564 5.59 -1.26 1.03
N PHE A 565 5.29 -0.98 2.31
CA PHE A 565 5.29 0.39 2.82
C PHE A 565 6.69 1.02 2.85
N SER A 566 7.76 0.23 2.98
CA SER A 566 9.15 0.73 2.88
C SER A 566 9.53 1.14 1.44
N GLU A 567 9.01 0.43 0.43
CA GLU A 567 9.13 0.83 -0.97
C GLU A 567 8.31 2.09 -1.29
N SER A 568 7.11 2.24 -0.69
CA SER A 568 6.35 3.49 -0.76
C SER A 568 7.14 4.65 -0.17
N ARG A 569 7.67 4.49 1.06
CA ARG A 569 8.53 5.48 1.73
C ARG A 569 9.70 5.91 0.86
N ALA A 570 10.38 4.96 0.23
CA ALA A 570 11.52 5.24 -0.64
C ALA A 570 11.16 6.21 -1.78
N CYS A 571 9.93 6.14 -2.32
CA CYS A 571 9.46 7.09 -3.33
C CYS A 571 9.37 8.52 -2.79
N TYR A 572 8.85 8.72 -1.58
CA TYR A 572 8.80 10.05 -0.93
C TYR A 572 10.20 10.58 -0.59
N GLU A 573 11.08 9.73 -0.07
CA GLU A 573 12.47 10.08 0.25
C GLU A 573 13.22 10.53 -1.01
N VAL A 574 13.15 9.76 -2.09
CA VAL A 574 13.84 10.08 -3.35
C VAL A 574 13.19 11.29 -4.03
N SER A 575 11.86 11.39 -4.01
CA SER A 575 11.13 12.58 -4.47
C SER A 575 11.71 13.83 -3.82
N THR A 576 11.72 13.88 -2.48
CA THR A 576 12.19 15.05 -1.73
C THR A 576 13.68 15.32 -1.94
N SER A 577 14.53 14.30 -1.80
CA SER A 577 16.00 14.45 -1.83
C SER A 577 16.58 14.72 -3.22
N ARG A 578 15.92 14.25 -4.29
CA ARG A 578 16.41 14.39 -5.68
C ARG A 578 15.65 15.43 -6.50
N GLY A 579 14.64 16.10 -5.93
CA GLY A 579 13.86 17.09 -6.65
C GLY A 579 13.07 16.49 -7.82
N ARG A 580 12.55 15.27 -7.65
CA ARG A 580 11.72 14.56 -8.63
C ARG A 580 10.31 14.39 -8.09
N ASP A 581 9.34 14.09 -8.94
CA ASP A 581 8.01 13.67 -8.53
C ASP A 581 7.88 12.17 -8.77
N VAL A 582 8.08 11.37 -7.71
CA VAL A 582 8.12 9.90 -7.79
C VAL A 582 6.80 9.31 -7.32
N PHE A 583 6.13 8.53 -8.16
CA PHE A 583 4.87 7.85 -7.85
C PHE A 583 5.08 6.33 -7.87
N LEU A 584 4.67 5.66 -6.78
CA LEU A 584 4.58 4.21 -6.74
C LEU A 584 3.16 3.78 -7.14
N ALA A 585 3.06 2.90 -8.12
CA ALA A 585 1.84 2.20 -8.49
C ALA A 585 2.04 0.69 -8.26
N THR A 586 1.04 0.01 -7.74
CA THR A 586 1.14 -1.43 -7.44
C THR A 586 -0.21 -2.12 -7.53
N SER A 587 -0.21 -3.46 -7.65
CA SER A 587 -1.46 -4.22 -7.60
C SER A 587 -2.16 -4.10 -6.24
N HIS A 588 -1.40 -4.18 -5.15
CA HIS A 588 -1.88 -4.07 -3.76
C HIS A 588 -0.70 -3.81 -2.81
N MET A 589 -0.98 -3.42 -1.57
CA MET A 589 0.05 -3.28 -0.54
C MET A 589 0.33 -4.63 0.14
N LEU A 590 1.61 -4.91 0.39
CA LEU A 590 2.09 -6.09 1.08
C LEU A 590 2.44 -5.74 2.52
N THR A 591 1.90 -6.53 3.45
CA THR A 591 2.50 -6.76 4.77
C THR A 591 3.34 -8.03 4.73
N PRO A 592 4.32 -8.22 5.63
CA PRO A 592 5.10 -9.45 5.67
C PRO A 592 4.23 -10.70 5.81
N ALA A 593 3.22 -10.66 6.67
CA ALA A 593 2.25 -11.75 6.82
C ALA A 593 1.49 -12.06 5.53
N LEU A 594 1.02 -11.03 4.80
CA LEU A 594 0.32 -11.22 3.53
C LEU A 594 1.24 -11.81 2.46
N TYR A 595 2.48 -11.32 2.36
CA TYR A 595 3.45 -11.81 1.39
C TYR A 595 3.77 -13.28 1.64
N VAL A 596 4.11 -13.67 2.88
CA VAL A 596 4.39 -15.07 3.22
C VAL A 596 3.20 -15.97 2.90
N ARG A 597 1.97 -15.53 3.23
CA ARG A 597 0.74 -16.25 2.88
C ARG A 597 0.60 -16.44 1.37
N GLN A 598 0.73 -15.36 0.59
CA GLN A 598 0.59 -15.40 -0.86
C GLN A 598 1.66 -16.26 -1.54
N VAL A 599 2.90 -16.25 -1.03
CA VAL A 599 3.95 -17.17 -1.48
C VAL A 599 3.56 -18.61 -1.18
N GLY A 600 3.05 -18.90 0.02
CA GLY A 600 2.50 -20.22 0.37
C GLY A 600 1.31 -20.65 -0.51
N ASP A 601 0.51 -19.71 -0.99
CA ASP A 601 -0.63 -19.99 -1.87
C ASP A 601 -0.21 -20.43 -3.29
N LEU A 602 1.06 -20.25 -3.71
CA LEU A 602 1.53 -20.57 -5.07
C LEU A 602 1.59 -22.07 -5.41
N SER A 603 1.52 -22.94 -4.40
CA SER A 603 1.46 -24.40 -4.54
C SER A 603 0.06 -24.97 -4.25
N ARG A 604 -0.89 -24.15 -3.81
CA ARG A 604 -2.23 -24.60 -3.43
C ARG A 604 -3.08 -24.94 -4.66
N ASP A 605 -4.13 -25.74 -4.47
CA ASP A 605 -5.11 -25.95 -5.54
C ASP A 605 -5.73 -24.60 -5.93
N ARG A 606 -5.65 -24.25 -7.23
CA ARG A 606 -6.22 -23.01 -7.79
C ARG A 606 -7.67 -22.76 -7.36
N ARG A 607 -8.47 -23.82 -7.18
CA ARG A 607 -9.88 -23.72 -6.74
C ARG A 607 -10.04 -23.09 -5.36
N ARG A 608 -9.00 -23.14 -4.53
CA ARG A 608 -8.98 -22.56 -3.18
C ARG A 608 -8.51 -21.09 -3.15
N LEU A 609 -8.02 -20.57 -4.27
CA LEU A 609 -7.54 -19.19 -4.38
C LEU A 609 -8.68 -18.17 -4.54
N ASP A 610 -9.90 -18.65 -4.81
CA ASP A 610 -11.10 -17.82 -4.99
C ASP A 610 -10.85 -16.62 -5.93
N LEU A 611 -10.30 -16.92 -7.11
CA LEU A 611 -9.97 -15.91 -8.10
C LEU A 611 -11.27 -15.26 -8.63
N PRO A 612 -11.32 -13.92 -8.78
CA PRO A 612 -12.51 -13.23 -9.30
C PRO A 612 -13.00 -13.74 -10.66
N VAL A 613 -12.10 -14.20 -11.52
CA VAL A 613 -12.41 -14.76 -12.85
C VAL A 613 -13.22 -16.06 -12.79
N ASP A 614 -13.09 -16.81 -11.70
CA ASP A 614 -13.78 -18.10 -11.50
C ASP A 614 -15.15 -17.92 -10.83
N ARG A 615 -15.46 -16.73 -10.33
CA ARG A 615 -16.75 -16.42 -9.70
C ARG A 615 -17.85 -16.25 -10.75
N PRO A 616 -19.13 -16.47 -10.39
CA PRO A 616 -20.24 -16.20 -11.28
C PRO A 616 -20.22 -14.75 -11.79
N LYS A 617 -20.28 -14.56 -13.11
CA LYS A 617 -20.31 -13.22 -13.70
C LYS A 617 -21.56 -12.47 -13.20
N PRO A 618 -21.41 -11.21 -12.75
CA PRO A 618 -22.55 -10.40 -12.36
C PRO A 618 -23.51 -10.22 -13.54
N LYS A 619 -24.80 -10.08 -13.25
CA LYS A 619 -25.86 -9.91 -14.24
C LYS A 619 -26.64 -8.64 -13.93
N ALA A 620 -27.18 -8.01 -14.97
CA ALA A 620 -28.05 -6.87 -14.81
C ALA A 620 -29.28 -7.26 -13.95
N PRO A 621 -29.70 -6.41 -13.00
CA PRO A 621 -30.86 -6.67 -12.16
C PRO A 621 -32.13 -6.96 -12.96
N ALA A 622 -32.87 -8.01 -12.58
CA ALA A 622 -34.04 -8.48 -13.32
C ALA A 622 -35.13 -7.40 -13.50
N HIS A 623 -35.28 -6.50 -12.52
CA HIS A 623 -36.28 -5.44 -12.54
C HIS A 623 -36.10 -4.43 -13.68
N LEU A 624 -34.89 -4.32 -14.26
CA LEU A 624 -34.64 -3.47 -15.43
C LEU A 624 -35.30 -4.01 -16.70
N PHE A 625 -35.68 -5.29 -16.71
CA PHE A 625 -36.33 -5.95 -17.84
C PHE A 625 -37.81 -6.29 -17.57
N GLU A 626 -38.31 -6.02 -16.36
CA GLU A 626 -39.74 -6.16 -16.05
C GLU A 626 -40.56 -5.14 -16.86
N ARG A 627 -41.56 -5.62 -17.61
CA ARG A 627 -42.54 -4.75 -18.27
C ARG A 627 -43.45 -4.12 -17.23
N ASN A 628 -43.58 -2.79 -17.27
CA ASN A 628 -44.60 -2.05 -16.51
C ASN A 628 -46.00 -2.21 -17.15
N ASP A 629 -46.39 -3.43 -17.52
CA ASP A 629 -47.75 -3.68 -17.96
C ASP A 629 -48.66 -3.61 -16.71
N PRO A 630 -49.69 -2.75 -16.68
CA PRO A 630 -50.64 -2.75 -15.58
C PRO A 630 -51.23 -4.16 -15.49
N ARG A 631 -51.24 -4.75 -14.28
CA ARG A 631 -51.94 -6.02 -14.05
C ARG A 631 -53.35 -5.88 -14.63
N PRO A 632 -53.81 -6.81 -15.49
CA PRO A 632 -55.20 -6.78 -15.95
C PRO A 632 -56.10 -6.67 -14.72
N ALA A 633 -56.92 -5.62 -14.68
CA ALA A 633 -57.89 -5.46 -13.62
C ALA A 633 -58.71 -6.75 -13.53
N ALA A 634 -58.77 -7.36 -12.34
CA ALA A 634 -59.64 -8.49 -12.12
C ALA A 634 -61.05 -8.09 -12.55
N MET A 635 -61.61 -8.80 -13.54
CA MET A 635 -62.95 -8.52 -14.04
C MET A 635 -63.93 -8.55 -12.87
N PRO A 636 -64.87 -7.60 -12.78
CA PRO A 636 -65.93 -7.67 -11.77
C PRO A 636 -66.67 -8.99 -11.96
N SER A 637 -66.78 -9.78 -10.89
CA SER A 637 -67.61 -10.98 -10.87
C SER A 637 -69.05 -10.58 -11.21
N GLY A 638 -69.48 -10.91 -12.43
CA GLY A 638 -70.85 -10.72 -12.89
C GLY A 638 -71.84 -11.57 -12.08
N PRO A 639 -73.14 -11.22 -12.13
CA PRO A 639 -74.14 -11.84 -11.27
C PRO A 639 -74.34 -13.31 -11.67
N GLY A 640 -74.26 -14.21 -10.69
CA GLY A 640 -74.43 -15.64 -10.88
C GLY A 640 -75.79 -15.99 -11.50
N PRO A 641 -75.86 -16.89 -12.50
CA PRO A 641 -77.13 -17.38 -12.99
C PRO A 641 -77.70 -18.47 -12.08
N ARG A 642 -79.03 -18.41 -11.99
CA ARG A 642 -79.94 -19.22 -11.18
C ARG A 642 -79.92 -20.71 -11.53
N GLN A 643 -80.19 -21.52 -10.51
CA GLN A 643 -80.51 -22.95 -10.58
C GLN A 643 -81.75 -23.23 -11.45
N ASN A 644 -81.72 -24.33 -12.22
CA ASN A 644 -82.81 -25.33 -12.29
C ASN A 644 -82.35 -26.63 -13.03
N PRO A 645 -83.10 -27.75 -12.99
CA PRO A 645 -82.62 -28.97 -12.35
C PRO A 645 -82.63 -30.25 -13.22
N GLY A 646 -81.86 -31.25 -12.80
CA GLY A 646 -82.22 -32.67 -12.88
C GLY A 646 -81.81 -33.46 -14.13
N LEU A 647 -80.98 -34.49 -13.92
CA LEU A 647 -81.29 -35.94 -14.05
C LEU A 647 -80.04 -36.75 -14.48
N GLY A 648 -79.68 -37.77 -13.68
CA GLY A 648 -78.79 -38.85 -14.11
C GLY A 648 -77.76 -39.34 -13.09
N LEU A 649 -78.18 -40.14 -12.11
CA LEU A 649 -77.37 -41.14 -11.38
C LEU A 649 -77.37 -42.48 -12.19
N PRO A 650 -76.59 -43.55 -11.87
CA PRO A 650 -75.96 -43.84 -10.58
C PRO A 650 -74.53 -44.47 -10.54
N SER A 651 -73.88 -44.23 -9.39
CA SER A 651 -73.17 -45.17 -8.48
C SER A 651 -72.31 -46.35 -8.98
N GLY A 652 -71.09 -46.44 -8.44
CA GLY A 652 -70.60 -47.65 -7.75
C GLY A 652 -69.24 -48.22 -8.20
N GLY A 653 -68.28 -48.33 -7.26
CA GLY A 653 -67.13 -49.23 -7.42
C GLY A 653 -65.90 -48.94 -6.53
N ARG A 654 -65.71 -49.74 -5.48
CA ARG A 654 -64.59 -49.75 -4.52
C ARG A 654 -63.34 -50.51 -5.04
N LEU A 655 -62.14 -49.96 -4.75
CA LEU A 655 -60.86 -50.56 -4.21
C LEU A 655 -60.25 -51.84 -4.84
N PRO A 656 -58.91 -52.12 -4.78
CA PRO A 656 -58.06 -51.91 -3.59
C PRO A 656 -56.57 -51.50 -3.77
N LYS A 657 -55.94 -51.21 -2.62
CA LYS A 657 -54.51 -50.95 -2.37
C LYS A 657 -53.64 -52.22 -2.48
N ILE A 658 -52.39 -52.06 -2.91
CA ILE A 658 -51.25 -52.94 -2.57
C ILE A 658 -50.06 -52.07 -2.10
N PRO A 659 -49.29 -52.47 -1.05
CA PRO A 659 -48.32 -51.64 -0.35
C PRO A 659 -46.84 -51.96 -0.68
N GLY A 660 -45.95 -50.97 -0.54
CA GLY A 660 -44.51 -51.25 -0.38
C GLY A 660 -43.55 -50.11 -0.76
N VAL A 661 -42.69 -49.77 0.22
CA VAL A 661 -41.32 -49.19 0.09
C VAL A 661 -41.22 -47.63 0.12
N PRO A 662 -40.26 -47.07 0.89
CA PRO A 662 -40.47 -45.90 1.74
C PRO A 662 -39.90 -44.57 1.21
N SER A 663 -40.42 -43.49 1.81
CA SER A 663 -40.03 -42.09 1.61
C SER A 663 -38.56 -41.79 1.96
N PRO A 664 -37.88 -40.87 1.24
CA PRO A 664 -36.63 -40.28 1.71
C PRO A 664 -36.91 -39.25 2.83
N PRO A 665 -36.02 -39.13 3.82
CA PRO A 665 -36.22 -38.28 4.99
C PRO A 665 -36.03 -36.79 4.67
N GLY A 666 -36.68 -35.98 5.51
CA GLY A 666 -36.80 -34.55 5.39
C GLY A 666 -35.50 -33.75 5.56
N LYS A 667 -35.63 -32.54 5.04
CA LYS A 667 -34.79 -31.34 5.18
C LYS A 667 -33.93 -31.31 6.45
N SER A 668 -32.62 -31.31 6.25
CA SER A 668 -31.62 -30.88 7.23
C SER A 668 -31.55 -29.36 7.28
N PRO A 669 -31.30 -28.75 8.46
CA PRO A 669 -31.15 -27.31 8.60
C PRO A 669 -29.85 -26.82 7.94
N ARG A 670 -29.92 -25.63 7.33
CA ARG A 670 -28.79 -24.91 6.73
C ARG A 670 -27.76 -24.60 7.82
N TYR A 671 -26.52 -25.01 7.60
CA TYR A 671 -25.36 -24.52 8.35
C TYR A 671 -24.97 -23.14 7.80
N ASP A 672 -24.96 -22.16 8.70
CA ASP A 672 -24.42 -20.83 8.50
C ASP A 672 -22.89 -20.90 8.69
N TYR A 673 -22.12 -20.60 7.64
CA TYR A 673 -20.67 -20.47 7.72
C TYR A 673 -20.33 -18.99 7.81
N SER A 674 -20.42 -18.46 9.03
CA SER A 674 -19.87 -17.16 9.40
C SER A 674 -19.35 -17.22 10.85
N ALA A 675 -18.24 -17.92 11.05
CA ALA A 675 -17.50 -17.88 12.31
C ALA A 675 -15.99 -17.97 12.03
N ASN A 676 -15.29 -16.88 12.32
CA ASN A 676 -13.85 -16.74 12.28
C ASN A 676 -13.30 -17.23 13.64
N PRO A 677 -12.39 -18.22 13.71
CA PRO A 677 -12.07 -18.90 14.98
C PRO A 677 -10.96 -18.23 15.81
N TYR A 678 -10.92 -16.89 15.89
CA TYR A 678 -9.96 -16.18 16.74
C TYR A 678 -10.68 -15.28 17.74
N ASP A 679 -11.29 -15.90 18.75
CA ASP A 679 -11.60 -15.25 20.02
C ASP A 679 -11.01 -16.11 21.14
N THR A 680 -9.93 -15.62 21.74
CA THR A 680 -9.45 -16.11 23.03
C THR A 680 -9.66 -15.01 24.07
N PRO A 681 -10.09 -15.35 25.30
CA PRO A 681 -10.43 -14.35 26.30
C PRO A 681 -9.16 -13.69 26.89
N PRO A 682 -9.21 -12.39 27.25
CA PRO A 682 -8.04 -11.67 27.74
C PRO A 682 -7.64 -12.14 29.15
N THR A 683 -6.34 -12.42 29.31
CA THR A 683 -5.70 -12.61 30.62
C THR A 683 -5.26 -11.26 31.18
N VAL A 684 -5.52 -11.05 32.47
CA VAL A 684 -5.24 -9.80 33.20
C VAL A 684 -3.73 -9.65 33.44
N PRO A 685 -3.10 -8.50 33.14
CA PRO A 685 -1.69 -8.28 33.45
C PRO A 685 -1.47 -7.77 34.90
N PRO A 686 -0.41 -8.20 35.60
CA PRO A 686 0.01 -7.59 36.84
C PRO A 686 0.70 -6.23 36.56
N THR A 687 0.21 -5.18 37.20
CA THR A 687 0.78 -3.83 37.18
C THR A 687 1.82 -3.67 38.28
N ALA A 688 3.06 -3.31 37.90
CA ALA A 688 3.95 -2.34 38.55
C ALA A 688 5.42 -2.65 38.23
N GLY A 689 6.13 -1.68 37.61
CA GLY A 689 7.60 -1.65 37.66
C GLY A 689 8.35 -1.19 36.41
N LEU A 690 7.98 -0.09 35.76
CA LEU A 690 8.82 0.51 34.68
C LEU A 690 8.86 2.05 34.75
N ALA A 691 9.41 2.57 35.86
CA ALA A 691 9.73 3.99 36.01
C ALA A 691 11.24 4.26 36.16
N ALA A 692 12.12 3.32 35.78
CA ALA A 692 13.57 3.56 35.86
C ALA A 692 14.33 2.70 34.84
N LEU A 693 14.48 3.18 33.60
CA LEU A 693 15.52 2.68 32.69
C LEU A 693 16.23 3.85 32.03
N SER A 694 17.29 4.29 32.73
CA SER A 694 18.41 5.03 32.15
C SER A 694 19.20 4.06 31.26
N MET A 695 19.27 4.31 29.95
CA MET A 695 20.09 3.54 29.03
C MET A 695 21.57 3.88 29.22
N ASN A 696 22.25 3.11 30.08
CA ASN A 696 23.70 2.94 29.99
C ASN A 696 24.09 1.58 30.59
N SER A 697 24.49 0.62 29.76
CA SER A 697 25.22 -0.56 30.22
C SER A 697 26.20 -1.05 29.15
N GLY A 698 27.41 -0.49 29.20
CA GLY A 698 28.59 -1.10 28.60
C GLY A 698 28.92 -2.44 29.27
N SER A 699 29.43 -3.35 28.45
CA SER A 699 29.79 -4.72 28.80
C SER A 699 31.02 -4.80 29.72
N GLY A 700 30.85 -5.39 30.91
CA GLY A 700 31.93 -5.75 31.82
C GLY A 700 32.21 -7.26 31.79
N ARG A 701 33.42 -7.66 31.36
CA ARG A 701 33.95 -9.03 31.51
C ARG A 701 34.18 -9.36 33.00
N PRO A 702 34.03 -10.63 33.44
CA PRO A 702 34.41 -11.02 34.79
C PRO A 702 35.89 -11.41 34.85
N THR A 703 36.63 -10.79 35.77
CA THR A 703 37.92 -11.29 36.26
C THR A 703 37.80 -11.70 37.72
N THR A 704 38.41 -12.84 37.99
CA THR A 704 38.50 -13.62 39.22
C THR A 704 38.89 -12.84 40.47
N THR A 705 38.23 -13.18 41.58
CA THR A 705 38.57 -12.81 42.95
C THR A 705 39.81 -13.57 43.44
N ASN A 706 40.77 -12.86 44.01
CA ASN A 706 41.63 -13.37 45.08
C ASN A 706 42.02 -12.20 45.98
N GLY A 707 41.67 -12.31 47.26
CA GLY A 707 41.90 -11.27 48.25
C GLY A 707 43.34 -11.25 48.74
N THR A 708 43.76 -10.10 49.29
CA THR A 708 44.63 -10.01 50.47
C THR A 708 44.70 -8.57 50.98
N ASN A 709 44.79 -8.48 52.30
CA ASN A 709 44.81 -7.29 53.15
C ASN A 709 45.97 -6.32 52.88
N GLY A 710 45.75 -5.06 53.26
CA GLY A 710 46.61 -4.45 54.28
C GLY A 710 47.57 -3.32 53.86
N ASN A 711 47.19 -2.11 54.28
CA ASN A 711 48.00 -1.23 55.12
C ASN A 711 48.94 -0.16 54.50
N ASP A 712 48.78 1.02 55.11
CA ASP A 712 49.75 2.10 55.39
C ASP A 712 50.26 3.10 54.34
N GLY A 713 50.32 4.37 54.80
CA GLY A 713 51.45 5.26 54.51
C GLY A 713 51.11 6.60 53.84
N GLY A 714 50.90 7.66 54.62
CA GLY A 714 50.58 9.01 54.14
C GLY A 714 51.76 9.98 53.93
N SER A 715 51.39 11.23 53.63
CA SER A 715 52.11 12.55 53.77
C SER A 715 52.08 13.33 52.45
N LYS A 716 51.44 14.51 52.30
CA LYS A 716 51.51 15.85 52.97
C LYS A 716 52.09 16.89 51.98
N GLY A 717 51.40 18.04 51.86
CA GLY A 717 51.88 19.29 51.24
C GLY A 717 50.75 19.99 50.45
N LYS A 718 49.90 20.91 50.96
CA LYS A 718 50.13 22.32 51.39
C LYS A 718 50.89 23.12 50.29
N LEU A 719 50.47 24.25 49.71
CA LEU A 719 49.76 25.47 50.13
C LEU A 719 49.17 26.16 48.86
N GLU A 720 47.98 26.77 48.87
CA GLU A 720 47.71 28.25 48.83
C GLU A 720 48.23 29.05 47.59
N LYS A 721 47.61 30.10 47.05
CA LYS A 721 46.29 30.78 47.09
C LYS A 721 46.45 32.05 46.22
N LYS A 722 45.33 32.63 45.75
CA LYS A 722 45.07 34.05 45.42
C LYS A 722 45.63 34.60 44.09
N ASN A 723 44.76 34.96 43.13
CA ASN A 723 43.90 36.18 43.01
C ASN A 723 44.64 37.37 42.39
N LYS A 724 44.20 37.90 41.24
CA LYS A 724 43.22 39.00 41.10
C LYS A 724 43.25 39.63 39.69
N TYR A 725 42.06 39.78 39.12
CA TYR A 725 41.52 40.88 38.30
C TYR A 725 42.43 42.00 37.79
N ALA A 726 42.30 42.37 36.50
CA ALA A 726 41.60 43.59 36.05
C ALA A 726 41.54 43.70 34.50
N LYS A 727 40.43 44.32 34.03
CA LYS A 727 40.08 44.75 32.67
C LYS A 727 41.05 45.83 32.12
N ASP A 728 41.20 45.94 30.80
CA ASP A 728 40.67 47.09 30.02
C ASP A 728 40.78 46.94 28.48
N ASP A 729 39.98 47.78 27.82
CA ASP A 729 39.67 47.97 26.39
C ASP A 729 40.83 48.08 25.37
N GLY A 730 40.49 47.91 24.07
CA GLY A 730 41.26 48.56 22.99
C GLY A 730 41.17 47.94 21.60
N THR A 731 40.35 48.52 20.74
CA THR A 731 40.29 48.34 19.28
C THR A 731 41.61 48.63 18.55
N GLU A 732 41.97 47.87 17.51
CA GLU A 732 42.44 48.44 16.22
C GLU A 732 42.60 47.42 15.07
N LYS A 733 42.29 47.91 13.86
CA LYS A 733 42.42 47.27 12.54
C LYS A 733 43.89 47.14 12.12
N LYS A 734 44.25 46.10 11.34
CA LYS A 734 45.06 46.25 10.10
C LYS A 734 45.17 44.99 9.23
N LYS A 735 45.07 45.25 7.93
CA LYS A 735 45.32 44.39 6.76
C LYS A 735 46.74 43.80 6.74
N ARG A 736 46.90 42.64 6.11
CA ARG A 736 47.95 42.36 5.09
C ARG A 736 47.69 41.02 4.37
N GLY A 737 47.73 41.05 3.04
CA GLY A 737 47.82 39.87 2.16
C GLY A 737 49.26 39.56 1.75
N PHE A 738 49.40 38.70 0.73
CA PHE A 738 50.60 38.10 0.06
C PHE A 738 51.07 36.75 0.67
N PHE A 739 51.39 35.65 -0.03
CA PHE A 739 51.82 35.29 -1.42
C PHE A 739 51.14 33.95 -1.85
N SER A 740 50.66 33.71 -3.08
CA SER A 740 51.34 33.32 -4.36
C SER A 740 52.13 32.00 -4.38
N SER A 741 51.54 31.02 -5.09
CA SER A 741 52.10 30.10 -6.12
C SER A 741 53.61 29.91 -6.31
N LYS A 742 54.03 28.64 -6.31
CA LYS A 742 54.81 27.86 -7.32
C LYS A 742 55.15 26.52 -6.62
N LYS A 743 55.09 25.33 -7.23
CA LYS A 743 55.40 24.90 -8.60
C LYS A 743 54.77 23.52 -8.82
#